data_AF-A0A067TH02-F1
#
_entry.id   AF-A0A067TH02-F1
#
_cell.length_a   1.000
_cell.length_b   1.000
_cell.length_c   1.000
_cell.angle_alpha   90.00
_cell.angle_beta   90.00
_cell.angle_gamma   90.00
#
_symmetry.space_group_name_H-M   'P 1'
#
loop_
_entity.id
_entity.type
_entity.pdbx_description
1 polymer ?
#
loop_
_entity_poly.entity_id
_entity_poly.type
_entity_poly.pdbx_seq_one_letter_code
_entity_poly.pdbx_strand_id
1 'polypeptide(L)'
;MLDESLQHQSVEASDNEGFNDVQKADYDAFRTTTTFLATIHSLPGLRRPNTKASKTSADHNERRVLKLCNAFATLAVIRHEVVAVGVGYNVTSPQTPQRDVEILLTSHLLVNQNPRQSEKGTLTNLKGDEICSPNPPDKLRSPRGKKPSERRLRRYIDNLKVTSHDCTMEEHVWMLQKMFNTWHTKEEIQMARLMNYIIITCFPKMWARIKHPRSTLYIDALGSIHVQGLVFARPREMSNSQGTALYEMTIPFLLPPARAKPSENEDDRSFLVNFLKFASDKYPRLREQRAKMKQDPDISLYTEETCEEFCSAVNMLLKEYRENLSKFDQYRSMLAENPNNERDLPLYSCAKVDRLGYMLHMLSRGAALRMYLENVNSLLFDFHQPPPRRLYLFKQPSDVDAEAMLNAEIEAEIAEAASRNIDSRSASEESTTVPLAWQICLEWIKLLVSYFSAASTLISHMSLSEFPPISVHLLRTSPGDDSLLTWKELLENPKYFPRQSPKGFTPMGNDRSNDNIIETIELAIASNPYEHASDLQAIQNLWMQVMDHGATESDKQIIAGLLEQRFTAIERTIGTAGCRKYAKEVIKELQVWQKRSTSRGLSSSLIISKINSMMEICYMFSQFVKPSFSGTVHCEASLANFINRSGNTNASPSAGISKDLKKYGRIIAASNANCPSCHTLLNILRPDEEGFLSRGYHKTVFPCSLPINLKQSTVDEMNSLFGAQLRKELVDFLNNMEPRPRTYSAGSGLYRSFLEDGEKAKDKDEDDDNDEDEDDDEDEEEEED
;
A
#
# COMPACT_ATOMS: atom_id res chain seq x y z
N MET A 1 13.33 43.61 21.34
CA MET A 1 12.10 43.62 22.15
C MET A 1 10.90 43.56 21.20
N LEU A 2 10.82 42.48 20.43
CA LEU A 2 9.82 42.28 19.38
C LEU A 2 9.28 40.84 19.56
N ASP A 3 7.98 40.79 19.82
CA ASP A 3 7.01 39.78 19.39
C ASP A 3 7.22 38.29 19.74
N GLU A 4 7.11 37.98 21.05
CA GLU A 4 6.82 36.63 21.56
C GLU A 4 5.30 36.42 21.81
N SER A 5 4.43 37.32 21.33
CA SER A 5 3.00 37.35 21.70
C SER A 5 2.09 36.41 20.88
N LEU A 6 2.63 35.65 19.93
CA LEU A 6 1.85 34.82 19.00
C LEU A 6 2.00 33.29 19.17
N GLN A 7 2.66 32.80 20.23
CA GLN A 7 2.91 31.35 20.38
C GLN A 7 1.95 30.57 21.30
N HIS A 8 1.00 31.20 22.00
CA HIS A 8 0.04 30.48 22.86
C HIS A 8 -1.34 31.14 22.90
N GLN A 9 -2.00 31.28 21.75
CA GLN A 9 -3.45 31.56 21.74
C GLN A 9 -4.20 30.25 21.56
N SER A 10 -4.51 29.59 22.67
CA SER A 10 -5.59 28.59 22.70
C SER A 10 -6.89 29.32 22.40
N VAL A 11 -7.59 28.91 21.35
CA VAL A 11 -8.99 29.32 21.15
C VAL A 11 -9.76 28.79 22.34
N GLU A 12 -10.19 29.65 23.26
CA GLU A 12 -11.12 29.29 24.32
C GLU A 12 -12.44 28.89 23.64
N ALA A 13 -12.58 27.60 23.39
CA ALA A 13 -13.89 27.00 23.18
C ALA A 13 -14.70 27.33 24.44
N SER A 14 -15.75 28.13 24.30
CA SER A 14 -16.74 28.32 25.36
C SER A 14 -17.10 26.94 25.91
N ASP A 15 -17.02 26.77 27.24
CA ASP A 15 -17.38 25.54 27.95
C ASP A 15 -18.87 25.21 27.69
N ASN A 16 -19.14 24.65 26.53
CA ASN A 16 -20.42 24.10 26.15
C ASN A 16 -20.41 22.69 26.74
N GLU A 17 -20.79 22.56 28.02
CA GLU A 17 -20.96 21.29 28.76
C GLU A 17 -22.00 20.33 28.14
N GLY A 18 -22.46 20.60 26.91
CA GLY A 18 -23.42 19.79 26.17
C GLY A 18 -22.82 19.19 24.90
N PHE A 19 -21.66 18.53 24.98
CA PHE A 19 -21.33 17.52 23.97
C PHE A 19 -22.39 16.43 24.12
N ASN A 20 -23.45 16.55 23.31
CA ASN A 20 -24.69 15.83 23.49
C ASN A 20 -24.41 14.33 23.34
N ASP A 21 -24.90 13.48 24.26
CA ASP A 21 -24.68 12.02 24.21
C ASP A 21 -25.04 11.42 22.84
N VAL A 22 -26.01 12.04 22.16
CA VAL A 22 -26.41 11.71 20.78
C VAL A 22 -25.26 11.86 19.78
N GLN A 23 -24.54 12.98 19.83
CA GLN A 23 -23.40 13.22 18.95
C GLN A 23 -22.30 12.21 19.24
N LYS A 24 -22.04 11.88 20.51
CA LYS A 24 -21.05 10.85 20.86
C LYS A 24 -21.42 9.50 20.22
N ALA A 25 -22.67 9.06 20.35
CA ALA A 25 -23.15 7.82 19.77
C ALA A 25 -22.99 7.76 18.23
N ASP A 26 -23.13 8.89 17.54
CA ASP A 26 -22.92 8.97 16.09
C ASP A 26 -21.45 8.73 15.69
N TYR A 27 -20.49 9.26 16.46
CA TYR A 27 -19.07 8.99 16.22
C TYR A 27 -18.69 7.55 16.60
N ASP A 28 -19.26 7.02 17.69
CA ASP A 28 -19.12 5.62 18.10
C ASP A 28 -19.62 4.69 17.00
N ALA A 29 -20.79 4.99 16.40
CA ALA A 29 -21.36 4.23 15.29
C ALA A 29 -20.43 4.21 14.08
N PHE A 30 -19.85 5.36 13.71
CA PHE A 30 -18.93 5.45 12.60
C PHE A 30 -17.65 4.63 12.84
N ARG A 31 -17.06 4.74 14.04
CA ARG A 31 -15.88 3.95 14.43
C ARG A 31 -16.17 2.46 14.40
N THR A 32 -17.30 2.01 14.95
CA THR A 32 -17.71 0.60 14.92
C THR A 32 -17.90 0.13 13.48
N THR A 33 -18.55 0.95 12.64
CA THR A 33 -18.81 0.63 11.23
C THR A 33 -17.51 0.45 10.44
N THR A 34 -16.57 1.39 10.55
CA THR A 34 -15.29 1.32 9.84
C THR A 34 -14.40 0.20 10.38
N THR A 35 -14.48 -0.10 11.68
CA THR A 35 -13.80 -1.26 12.28
C THR A 35 -14.29 -2.57 11.66
N PHE A 36 -15.61 -2.79 11.56
CA PHE A 36 -16.13 -4.01 10.96
C PHE A 36 -15.88 -4.08 9.45
N LEU A 37 -15.99 -2.98 8.73
CA LEU A 37 -15.60 -2.93 7.32
C LEU A 37 -14.13 -3.30 7.12
N ALA A 38 -13.23 -2.79 7.97
CA ALA A 38 -11.82 -3.15 7.93
C ALA A 38 -11.60 -4.65 8.18
N THR A 39 -12.30 -5.22 9.16
CA THR A 39 -12.27 -6.67 9.42
C THR A 39 -12.75 -7.46 8.19
N ILE A 40 -13.87 -7.08 7.58
CA ILE A 40 -14.42 -7.78 6.41
C ILE A 40 -13.50 -7.63 5.19
N HIS A 41 -13.02 -6.42 4.89
CA HIS A 41 -12.11 -6.15 3.76
C HIS A 41 -10.72 -6.78 3.95
N SER A 42 -10.39 -7.17 5.18
CA SER A 42 -9.17 -7.91 5.46
C SER A 42 -9.20 -9.33 4.89
N LEU A 43 -10.39 -9.86 4.58
CA LEU A 43 -10.62 -11.19 4.02
C LEU A 43 -10.34 -11.19 2.50
N PRO A 44 -9.42 -12.03 1.99
CA PRO A 44 -9.00 -12.01 0.59
C PRO A 44 -10.14 -12.21 -0.42
N GLY A 45 -11.14 -13.03 -0.08
CA GLY A 45 -12.24 -13.41 -0.99
C GLY A 45 -13.33 -12.37 -1.17
N LEU A 46 -13.37 -11.31 -0.35
CA LEU A 46 -14.40 -10.28 -0.39
C LEU A 46 -13.93 -8.94 -0.93
N ARG A 47 -12.66 -8.85 -1.36
CA ARG A 47 -12.16 -7.63 -1.98
C ARG A 47 -12.78 -7.45 -3.35
N ARG A 48 -13.74 -6.54 -3.44
CA ARG A 48 -14.31 -6.13 -4.72
C ARG A 48 -13.32 -5.27 -5.51
N PRO A 49 -13.35 -5.34 -6.85
CA PRO A 49 -12.73 -4.32 -7.67
C PRO A 49 -13.35 -2.95 -7.34
N ASN A 50 -12.57 -1.89 -7.47
CA ASN A 50 -13.07 -0.53 -7.26
C ASN A 50 -14.24 -0.30 -8.22
N THR A 51 -15.37 0.17 -7.69
CA THR A 51 -16.30 0.93 -8.53
C THR A 51 -15.49 2.08 -9.11
N LYS A 52 -15.43 2.18 -10.45
CA LYS A 52 -14.72 3.26 -11.14
C LYS A 52 -15.18 4.58 -10.54
N ALA A 53 -14.32 5.23 -9.77
CA ALA A 53 -14.60 6.56 -9.28
C ALA A 53 -14.60 7.50 -10.48
N SER A 54 -15.58 8.40 -10.53
CA SER A 54 -15.51 9.52 -11.47
C SER A 54 -14.20 10.25 -11.19
N LYS A 55 -13.31 10.31 -12.18
CA LYS A 55 -12.06 11.07 -12.04
C LYS A 55 -12.46 12.53 -11.89
N THR A 56 -12.18 13.12 -10.72
CA THR A 56 -12.34 14.57 -10.52
C THR A 56 -11.61 15.29 -11.65
N SER A 57 -12.30 16.16 -12.37
CA SER A 57 -11.68 16.96 -13.42
C SER A 57 -10.59 17.81 -12.76
N ALA A 58 -9.35 17.57 -13.15
CA ALA A 58 -8.20 18.33 -12.68
C ALA A 58 -7.38 18.77 -13.89
N ASP A 59 -7.04 20.05 -13.94
CA ASP A 59 -6.17 20.58 -14.98
C ASP A 59 -4.73 20.06 -14.83
N HIS A 60 -3.88 20.37 -15.82
CA HIS A 60 -2.49 19.93 -15.80
C HIS A 60 -1.69 20.50 -14.61
N ASN A 61 -1.96 21.75 -14.21
CA ASN A 61 -1.26 22.44 -13.13
C ASN A 61 -1.64 21.86 -11.77
N GLU A 62 -2.92 21.61 -11.53
CA GLU A 62 -3.41 20.98 -10.31
C GLU A 62 -2.83 19.56 -10.14
N ARG A 63 -2.77 18.78 -11.22
CA ARG A 63 -2.10 17.46 -11.20
C ARG A 63 -0.62 17.58 -10.85
N ARG A 64 0.06 18.60 -11.37
CA ARG A 64 1.47 18.88 -11.07
C ARG A 64 1.66 19.29 -9.62
N VAL A 65 0.83 20.19 -9.09
CA VAL A 65 0.82 20.57 -7.67
C VAL A 65 0.56 19.35 -6.80
N LEU A 66 -0.49 18.58 -7.06
CA LEU A 66 -0.80 17.34 -6.33
C LEU A 66 0.41 16.38 -6.33
N LYS A 67 1.11 16.21 -7.46
CA LYS A 67 2.31 15.38 -7.56
C LYS A 67 3.44 15.88 -6.67
N LEU A 68 3.69 17.19 -6.62
CA LEU A 68 4.71 17.79 -5.75
C LEU A 68 4.36 17.64 -4.26
N CYS A 69 3.09 17.84 -3.93
CA CYS A 69 2.62 17.73 -2.57
C CYS A 69 2.66 16.28 -2.08
N ASN A 70 2.34 15.31 -2.95
CA ASN A 70 2.52 13.88 -2.66
C ASN A 70 3.99 13.54 -2.44
N ALA A 71 4.90 14.10 -3.26
CA ALA A 71 6.34 13.89 -3.07
C ALA A 71 6.82 14.48 -1.73
N PHE A 72 6.38 15.69 -1.37
CA PHE A 72 6.68 16.28 -0.06
C PHE A 72 6.12 15.43 1.08
N ALA A 73 4.85 14.99 0.98
CA ALA A 73 4.22 14.11 1.95
C ALA A 73 4.99 12.80 2.12
N THR A 74 5.43 12.17 1.03
CA THR A 74 6.28 10.96 1.08
C THR A 74 7.61 11.23 1.79
N LEU A 75 8.28 12.35 1.50
CA LEU A 75 9.53 12.68 2.18
C LEU A 75 9.35 12.97 3.67
N ALA A 76 8.20 13.52 4.07
CA ALA A 76 7.89 13.83 5.47
C ALA A 76 7.61 12.59 6.34
N VAL A 77 7.43 11.40 5.75
CA VAL A 77 7.23 10.15 6.51
C VAL A 77 8.55 9.66 7.09
N ILE A 78 8.62 9.52 8.42
CA ILE A 78 9.81 9.01 9.11
C ILE A 78 9.72 7.49 9.27
N ARG A 79 8.59 6.98 9.78
CA ARG A 79 8.45 5.59 10.22
C ARG A 79 7.11 4.94 9.93
N HIS A 80 6.01 5.46 10.45
CA HIS A 80 4.66 4.86 10.36
C HIS A 80 3.58 5.91 10.05
N GLU A 81 4.00 7.15 9.85
CA GLU A 81 3.08 8.25 9.65
C GLU A 81 2.47 8.21 8.26
N VAL A 82 1.16 8.41 8.22
CA VAL A 82 0.53 8.97 7.03
C VAL A 82 0.52 10.48 7.22
N VAL A 83 1.10 11.18 6.24
CA VAL A 83 1.21 12.62 6.25
C VAL A 83 0.32 13.17 5.15
N ALA A 84 -0.59 14.07 5.50
CA ALA A 84 -1.38 14.83 4.54
C ALA A 84 -0.81 16.23 4.41
N VAL A 85 -0.81 16.77 3.19
CA VAL A 85 -0.31 18.10 2.84
C VAL A 85 -1.40 18.85 2.09
N GLY A 86 -1.88 19.93 2.67
CA GLY A 86 -2.77 20.91 2.04
C GLY A 86 -1.97 22.10 1.56
N VAL A 87 -2.32 22.64 0.39
CA VAL A 87 -1.52 23.70 -0.24
C VAL A 87 -2.32 24.96 -0.45
N GLY A 88 -1.74 26.06 0.05
CA GLY A 88 -2.03 27.39 -0.41
C GLY A 88 -1.74 27.50 -1.89
N TYR A 89 -2.73 27.68 -2.75
CA TYR A 89 -2.50 27.98 -4.17
C TYR A 89 -3.42 29.08 -4.63
N ASN A 90 -2.82 30.19 -5.07
CA ASN A 90 -3.52 31.33 -5.60
C ASN A 90 -3.27 31.36 -7.11
N VAL A 91 -4.25 30.93 -7.90
CA VAL A 91 -4.21 31.10 -9.36
C VAL A 91 -4.39 32.58 -9.62
N THR A 92 -3.30 33.33 -9.72
CA THR A 92 -3.38 34.73 -10.19
C THR A 92 -3.81 34.72 -11.65
N SER A 93 -5.10 34.96 -11.87
CA SER A 93 -5.84 35.27 -13.10
C SER A 93 -5.28 34.78 -14.46
N PRO A 94 -6.06 34.01 -15.26
CA PRO A 94 -5.65 33.41 -16.54
C PRO A 94 -5.45 34.39 -17.71
N GLN A 95 -5.23 35.68 -17.48
CA GLN A 95 -5.26 36.70 -18.55
C GLN A 95 -3.99 36.80 -19.41
N THR A 96 -2.97 35.97 -19.19
CA THR A 96 -1.86 35.82 -20.14
C THR A 96 -1.85 34.41 -20.74
N PRO A 97 -2.53 34.21 -21.89
CA PRO A 97 -2.74 32.90 -22.51
C PRO A 97 -1.48 32.26 -23.14
N GLN A 98 -0.25 32.71 -22.81
CA GLN A 98 0.92 32.31 -23.61
C GLN A 98 2.28 32.26 -22.90
N ARG A 99 2.32 32.23 -21.56
CA ARG A 99 3.57 31.91 -20.85
C ARG A 99 3.34 30.74 -19.92
N ASP A 100 4.30 29.81 -19.96
CA ASP A 100 4.46 28.72 -19.01
C ASP A 100 4.08 29.24 -17.62
N VAL A 101 2.92 28.78 -17.14
CA VAL A 101 2.36 29.25 -15.88
C VAL A 101 3.36 28.88 -14.80
N GLU A 102 4.06 29.90 -14.29
CA GLU A 102 4.88 29.85 -13.10
C GLU A 102 4.01 29.27 -11.99
N ILE A 103 4.24 28.00 -11.66
CA ILE A 103 3.60 27.38 -10.50
C ILE A 103 4.31 27.96 -9.28
N LEU A 104 3.87 29.14 -8.87
CA LEU A 104 4.13 29.66 -7.55
C LEU A 104 3.24 28.85 -6.60
N LEU A 105 3.76 27.71 -6.12
CA LEU A 105 3.26 27.10 -4.90
C LEU A 105 3.27 28.22 -3.86
N THR A 106 2.11 28.75 -3.49
CA THR A 106 2.12 29.85 -2.52
C THR A 106 2.68 29.30 -1.21
N SER A 107 3.28 30.20 -0.44
CA SER A 107 4.22 29.94 0.64
C SER A 107 3.70 29.12 1.83
N HIS A 108 2.61 28.36 1.76
CA HIS A 108 2.02 27.68 2.91
C HIS A 108 1.59 26.24 2.60
N LEU A 109 2.33 25.29 3.16
CA LEU A 109 1.94 23.87 3.30
C LEU A 109 1.35 23.67 4.69
N LEU A 110 0.18 23.04 4.77
CA LEU A 110 -0.41 22.59 6.03
C LEU A 110 -0.26 21.07 6.11
N VAL A 111 0.51 20.60 7.08
CA VAL A 111 0.86 19.20 7.26
C VAL A 111 0.09 18.64 8.44
N ASN A 112 -0.62 17.54 8.25
CA ASN A 112 -1.24 16.80 9.34
C ASN A 112 -0.71 15.37 9.37
N GLN A 113 -0.57 14.81 10.58
CA GLN A 113 -0.03 13.49 10.83
C GLN A 113 -1.05 12.66 11.60
N ASN A 114 -1.17 11.38 11.23
CA ASN A 114 -1.81 10.39 12.07
C ASN A 114 -0.93 10.12 13.31
N PRO A 115 -1.39 10.44 14.53
CA PRO A 115 -0.54 10.41 15.71
C PRO A 115 -0.08 9.00 16.05
N ARG A 116 1.17 8.87 16.49
CA ARG A 116 1.69 7.58 16.98
C ARG A 116 0.94 7.19 18.25
N GLN A 117 0.80 5.89 18.51
CA GLN A 117 0.21 5.42 19.78
C GLN A 117 0.98 5.96 20.99
N SER A 118 2.30 6.11 20.88
CA SER A 118 3.15 6.73 21.90
C SER A 118 2.88 8.23 22.13
N GLU A 119 2.29 8.92 21.15
CA GLU A 119 1.99 10.35 21.19
C GLU A 119 0.54 10.63 21.65
N LYS A 120 -0.32 9.60 21.71
CA LYS A 120 -1.72 9.75 22.13
C LYS A 120 -1.84 10.50 23.46
N GLY A 121 -0.98 10.21 24.44
CA GLY A 121 -1.03 10.87 25.76
C GLY A 121 -0.71 12.38 25.74
N THR A 122 0.10 12.85 24.79
CA THR A 122 0.35 14.29 24.63
C THR A 122 -0.81 14.98 23.90
N LEU A 123 -1.42 14.27 22.94
CA LEU A 123 -2.46 14.81 22.07
C LEU A 123 -3.87 14.73 22.67
N THR A 124 -4.12 13.85 23.63
CA THR A 124 -5.38 13.78 24.38
C THR A 124 -5.68 15.07 25.16
N ASN A 125 -4.66 15.88 25.44
CA ASN A 125 -4.81 17.16 26.14
C ASN A 125 -5.13 18.33 25.19
N LEU A 126 -5.19 18.11 23.87
CA LEU A 126 -5.55 19.14 22.91
C LEU A 126 -7.05 19.45 23.03
N LYS A 127 -7.39 20.71 23.32
CA LYS A 127 -8.78 21.20 23.38
C LYS A 127 -9.43 21.39 21.99
N GLY A 128 -8.68 21.17 20.91
CA GLY A 128 -9.14 21.34 19.54
C GLY A 128 -8.01 21.19 18.53
N ASP A 129 -8.29 21.61 17.29
CA ASP A 129 -7.29 21.65 16.23
C ASP A 129 -6.34 22.83 16.45
N GLU A 130 -5.04 22.56 16.55
CA GLU A 130 -4.01 23.59 16.76
C GLU A 130 -3.06 23.66 15.56
N ILE A 131 -2.78 24.87 15.08
CA ILE A 131 -1.70 25.10 14.12
C ILE A 131 -0.44 25.48 14.87
N CYS A 132 0.66 24.77 14.63
CA CYS A 132 1.97 25.15 15.12
C CYS A 132 3.01 25.24 13.98
N SER A 133 4.01 26.09 14.18
CA SER A 133 5.19 26.08 13.32
C SER A 133 6.09 24.90 13.68
N PRO A 134 6.72 24.22 12.70
CA PRO A 134 7.65 23.14 12.97
C PRO A 134 8.89 23.70 13.69
N ASN A 135 9.45 22.92 14.62
CA ASN A 135 10.57 23.33 15.47
C ASN A 135 11.92 22.89 14.91
N PRO A 136 13.00 23.69 15.02
CA PRO A 136 14.33 23.25 14.64
C PRO A 136 14.85 22.14 15.57
N PRO A 137 15.70 21.23 15.05
CA PRO A 137 16.49 20.34 15.90
C PRO A 137 17.25 21.13 16.97
N ASP A 138 17.37 20.59 18.18
CA ASP A 138 18.01 21.29 19.30
C ASP A 138 19.43 21.77 18.98
N LYS A 139 20.19 20.97 18.22
CA LYS A 139 21.55 21.32 17.73
C LYS A 139 21.57 22.50 16.75
N LEU A 140 20.44 22.85 16.15
CA LEU A 140 20.25 23.99 15.25
C LEU A 140 19.47 25.15 15.88
N ARG A 141 18.85 24.93 17.06
CA ARG A 141 18.20 26.00 17.82
C ARG A 141 19.21 27.11 18.14
N SER A 142 18.78 28.36 17.97
CA SER A 142 19.59 29.54 18.22
C SER A 142 19.18 30.16 19.55
N PRO A 143 20.12 30.49 20.45
CA PRO A 143 19.78 31.10 21.75
C PRO A 143 19.02 32.44 21.64
N ARG A 144 19.02 33.07 20.45
CA ARG A 144 18.38 34.37 20.20
C ARG A 144 17.36 34.33 19.05
N GLY A 145 16.83 33.14 18.71
CA GLY A 145 15.87 32.97 17.60
C GLY A 145 16.44 33.25 16.19
N LYS A 146 17.73 33.57 16.05
CA LYS A 146 18.34 33.79 14.73
C LYS A 146 18.29 32.52 13.88
N LYS A 147 17.84 32.63 12.62
CA LYS A 147 17.89 31.53 11.65
C LYS A 147 19.33 30.99 11.56
N PRO A 148 19.52 29.65 11.54
CA PRO A 148 20.87 29.09 11.43
C PRO A 148 21.48 29.49 10.09
N SER A 149 22.78 29.79 10.09
CA SER A 149 23.49 30.05 8.84
C SER A 149 23.54 28.79 7.98
N GLU A 150 23.58 28.97 6.67
CA GLU A 150 23.70 27.87 5.72
C GLU A 150 24.89 26.95 6.05
N ARG A 151 26.04 27.54 6.41
CA ARG A 151 27.23 26.76 6.83
C ARG A 151 26.96 25.87 8.05
N ARG A 152 26.12 26.32 8.99
CA ARG A 152 25.72 25.52 10.16
C ARG A 152 24.77 24.40 9.74
N LEU A 153 23.81 24.67 8.86
CA LEU A 153 22.89 23.65 8.32
C LEU A 153 23.65 22.58 7.53
N ARG A 154 24.53 22.97 6.61
CA ARG A 154 25.40 22.05 5.85
C ARG A 154 26.22 21.17 6.79
N ARG A 155 26.91 21.78 7.76
CA ARG A 155 27.69 21.04 8.77
C ARG A 155 26.83 20.07 9.57
N TYR A 156 25.60 20.44 9.93
CA TYR A 156 24.71 19.54 10.65
C TYR A 156 24.38 18.30 9.81
N ILE A 157 24.04 18.48 8.53
CA ILE A 157 23.68 17.39 7.61
C ILE A 157 24.90 16.51 7.28
N ASP A 158 26.05 17.13 7.03
CA ASP A 158 27.29 16.40 6.71
C ASP A 158 27.79 15.56 7.91
N ASN A 159 27.42 15.95 9.14
CA ASN A 159 27.75 15.21 10.38
C ASN A 159 26.56 14.41 10.94
N LEU A 160 25.46 14.30 10.19
CA LEU A 160 24.32 13.53 10.63
C LEU A 160 24.70 12.05 10.68
N LYS A 161 24.25 11.38 11.73
CA LYS A 161 24.48 9.94 11.97
C LYS A 161 23.16 9.31 12.35
N VAL A 162 23.05 8.00 12.16
CA VAL A 162 21.97 7.20 12.73
C VAL A 162 22.02 7.36 14.25
N THR A 163 20.89 7.66 14.87
CA THR A 163 20.75 7.82 16.33
C THR A 163 19.88 6.70 16.91
N SER A 164 19.96 6.49 18.22
CA SER A 164 19.07 5.54 18.92
C SER A 164 17.60 5.99 18.87
N HIS A 165 17.37 7.30 18.91
CA HIS A 165 16.05 7.94 18.88
C HIS A 165 15.75 8.48 17.47
N ASP A 166 14.47 8.44 17.07
CA ASP A 166 14.01 9.11 15.85
C ASP A 166 13.99 10.63 16.05
N CYS A 167 14.18 11.40 14.98
CA CYS A 167 13.81 12.81 15.01
C CYS A 167 12.30 12.95 15.15
N THR A 168 11.85 14.02 15.80
CA THR A 168 10.43 14.33 15.86
C THR A 168 9.92 14.77 14.48
N MET A 169 8.62 14.62 14.21
CA MET A 169 8.01 15.12 12.97
C MET A 169 8.24 16.63 12.80
N GLU A 170 8.15 17.40 13.87
CA GLU A 170 8.43 18.83 13.87
C GLU A 170 9.83 19.17 13.37
N GLU A 171 10.84 18.50 13.94
CA GLU A 171 12.23 18.67 13.52
C GLU A 171 12.44 18.27 12.06
N HIS A 172 11.80 17.17 11.65
CA HIS A 172 11.92 16.65 10.30
C HIS A 172 11.32 17.58 9.25
N VAL A 173 10.08 18.01 9.46
CA VAL A 173 9.39 18.95 8.57
C VAL A 173 10.10 20.29 8.55
N TRP A 174 10.62 20.76 9.69
CA TRP A 174 11.44 21.97 9.73
C TRP A 174 12.71 21.83 8.88
N MET A 175 13.39 20.69 8.97
CA MET A 175 14.60 20.42 8.18
C MET A 175 14.31 20.41 6.68
N LEU A 176 13.24 19.71 6.24
CA LEU A 176 12.81 19.72 4.85
C LEU A 176 12.51 21.14 4.37
N GLN A 177 11.71 21.89 5.15
CA GLN A 177 11.41 23.29 4.86
C GLN A 177 12.69 24.14 4.71
N LYS A 178 13.69 23.95 5.59
CA LYS A 178 14.92 24.74 5.54
C LYS A 178 15.81 24.35 4.38
N MET A 179 15.96 23.07 4.09
CA MET A 179 16.75 22.59 2.96
C MET A 179 16.18 23.14 1.65
N PHE A 180 14.85 23.07 1.48
CA PHE A 180 14.18 23.57 0.29
C PHE A 180 14.18 25.10 0.15
N ASN A 181 14.24 25.83 1.26
CA ASN A 181 14.36 27.30 1.21
C ASN A 181 15.78 27.83 1.13
N THR A 182 16.79 26.99 1.34
CA THR A 182 18.19 27.43 1.38
C THR A 182 18.93 27.08 0.09
N TRP A 183 18.50 26.03 -0.61
CA TRP A 183 19.20 25.52 -1.78
C TRP A 183 18.28 25.63 -3.00
N HIS A 184 18.71 26.42 -3.98
CA HIS A 184 17.86 26.80 -5.13
C HIS A 184 18.38 26.25 -6.46
N THR A 185 19.66 25.88 -6.56
CA THR A 185 20.19 25.23 -7.77
C THR A 185 20.24 23.71 -7.64
N LYS A 186 20.18 22.99 -8.77
CA LYS A 186 20.34 21.52 -8.80
C LYS A 186 21.68 21.10 -8.20
N GLU A 187 22.72 21.90 -8.44
CA GLU A 187 24.07 21.73 -7.92
C GLU A 187 24.17 22.06 -6.42
N GLU A 188 23.37 23.00 -5.91
CA GLU A 188 23.30 23.36 -4.49
C GLU A 188 22.47 22.38 -3.66
N ILE A 189 21.31 21.95 -4.18
CA ILE A 189 20.44 20.98 -3.52
C ILE A 189 21.18 19.66 -3.32
N GLN A 190 22.30 19.42 -4.05
CA GLN A 190 23.14 18.23 -4.02
C GLN A 190 22.32 17.03 -3.63
N MET A 191 21.68 16.35 -4.59
CA MET A 191 20.89 15.13 -4.34
C MET A 191 21.51 14.27 -3.21
N ALA A 192 22.84 14.14 -3.19
CA ALA A 192 23.62 13.56 -2.09
C ALA A 192 23.28 14.06 -0.66
N ARG A 193 23.20 15.37 -0.37
CA ARG A 193 22.85 15.91 0.96
C ARG A 193 21.39 15.71 1.33
N LEU A 194 20.47 15.96 0.41
CA LEU A 194 19.05 15.68 0.65
C LEU A 194 18.86 14.19 0.92
N MET A 195 19.43 13.33 0.06
CA MET A 195 19.35 11.88 0.24
C MET A 195 20.08 11.41 1.48
N ASN A 196 21.23 11.98 1.84
CA ASN A 196 21.91 11.65 3.11
C ASN A 196 20.99 11.93 4.30
N TYR A 197 20.34 13.11 4.32
CA TYR A 197 19.37 13.45 5.34
C TYR A 197 18.19 12.45 5.36
N ILE A 198 17.51 12.27 4.22
CA ILE A 198 16.34 11.40 4.07
C ILE A 198 16.66 9.94 4.43
N ILE A 199 17.81 9.42 3.99
CA ILE A 199 18.23 8.07 4.32
C ILE A 199 18.42 7.95 5.82
N ILE A 200 19.13 8.87 6.48
CA ILE A 200 19.36 8.77 7.94
C ILE A 200 18.07 8.92 8.73
N THR A 201 17.16 9.81 8.33
CA THR A 201 15.92 10.03 9.08
C THR A 201 14.84 9.00 8.77
N CYS A 202 14.72 8.57 7.51
CA CYS A 202 13.63 7.72 7.04
C CYS A 202 14.07 6.26 6.80
N PHE A 203 15.32 5.87 7.12
CA PHE A 203 15.72 4.46 7.05
C PHE A 203 14.82 3.51 7.83
N PRO A 204 14.16 3.87 8.96
CA PRO A 204 13.30 2.93 9.66
C PRO A 204 12.15 2.45 8.77
N LYS A 205 11.50 3.34 8.00
CA LYS A 205 10.48 2.95 7.02
C LYS A 205 11.09 2.18 5.84
N MET A 206 12.25 2.61 5.32
CA MET A 206 12.92 1.88 4.23
C MET A 206 13.28 0.44 4.62
N TRP A 207 13.84 0.28 5.82
CA TRP A 207 14.21 -1.01 6.40
C TRP A 207 12.99 -1.87 6.66
N ALA A 208 11.94 -1.30 7.27
CA ALA A 208 10.68 -2.01 7.48
C ALA A 208 10.11 -2.57 6.18
N ARG A 209 10.10 -1.76 5.11
CA ARG A 209 9.63 -2.20 3.80
C ARG A 209 10.45 -3.36 3.24
N ILE A 210 11.78 -3.32 3.30
CA ILE A 210 12.62 -4.38 2.70
C ILE A 210 12.77 -5.62 3.58
N LYS A 211 12.70 -5.48 4.92
CA LYS A 211 12.73 -6.59 5.89
C LYS A 211 11.37 -7.31 5.93
N HIS A 212 10.29 -6.66 5.52
CA HIS A 212 8.94 -7.22 5.52
C HIS A 212 8.94 -8.67 4.99
N PRO A 213 8.24 -9.62 5.65
CA PRO A 213 8.26 -11.03 5.24
C PRO A 213 7.96 -11.22 3.74
N ARG A 214 6.98 -10.50 3.21
CA ARG A 214 6.64 -10.50 1.78
C ARG A 214 7.76 -9.97 0.89
N SER A 215 8.47 -8.93 1.30
CA SER A 215 9.65 -8.42 0.58
C SER A 215 10.79 -9.43 0.59
N THR A 216 10.97 -10.17 1.69
CA THR A 216 11.95 -11.27 1.76
C THR A 216 11.59 -12.36 0.75
N LEU A 217 10.32 -12.81 0.71
CA LEU A 217 9.85 -13.78 -0.29
C LEU A 217 10.09 -13.29 -1.72
N TYR A 218 9.90 -11.99 -1.99
CA TYR A 218 10.13 -11.41 -3.31
C TYR A 218 11.60 -11.40 -3.69
N ILE A 219 12.48 -11.01 -2.76
CA ILE A 219 13.93 -11.04 -2.95
C ILE A 219 14.41 -12.47 -3.18
N ASP A 220 13.92 -13.43 -2.39
CA ASP A 220 14.33 -14.83 -2.47
C ASP A 220 13.83 -15.48 -3.76
N ALA A 221 12.59 -15.21 -4.16
CA ALA A 221 12.05 -15.69 -5.43
C ALA A 221 12.82 -15.13 -6.62
N LEU A 222 13.09 -13.81 -6.67
CA LEU A 222 13.91 -13.23 -7.74
C LEU A 222 15.36 -13.76 -7.71
N GLY A 223 15.93 -13.92 -6.50
CA GLY A 223 17.25 -14.50 -6.27
C GLY A 223 17.37 -15.95 -6.70
N SER A 224 16.27 -16.70 -6.68
CA SER A 224 16.20 -18.10 -7.12
C SER A 224 16.12 -18.26 -8.64
N ILE A 225 15.78 -17.20 -9.40
CA ILE A 225 15.69 -17.29 -10.86
C ILE A 225 17.09 -17.33 -11.45
N HIS A 226 17.37 -18.36 -12.24
CA HIS A 226 18.64 -18.55 -12.95
C HIS A 226 18.37 -18.53 -14.45
N VAL A 227 19.30 -17.98 -15.21
CA VAL A 227 19.23 -17.96 -16.69
C VAL A 227 20.21 -19.00 -17.22
N GLN A 228 19.73 -19.94 -18.02
CA GLN A 228 20.54 -20.96 -18.69
C GLN A 228 20.30 -20.87 -20.19
N GLY A 229 21.14 -20.10 -20.89
CA GLY A 229 20.91 -19.75 -22.29
C GLY A 229 19.64 -18.92 -22.43
N LEU A 230 18.67 -19.42 -23.21
CA LEU A 230 17.38 -18.76 -23.47
C LEU A 230 16.26 -19.23 -22.54
N VAL A 231 16.61 -19.90 -21.45
CA VAL A 231 15.63 -20.48 -20.54
C VAL A 231 15.81 -19.88 -19.15
N PHE A 232 14.74 -19.31 -18.60
CA PHE A 232 14.65 -19.01 -17.19
C PHE A 232 14.26 -20.28 -16.44
N ALA A 233 15.02 -20.62 -15.42
CA ALA A 233 14.77 -21.77 -14.59
C ALA A 233 14.70 -21.34 -13.12
N ARG A 234 13.73 -21.90 -12.39
CA ARG A 234 13.69 -21.83 -10.93
C ARG A 234 14.06 -23.21 -10.37
N PRO A 235 15.17 -23.34 -9.63
CA PRO A 235 15.54 -24.61 -9.04
C PRO A 235 14.48 -24.97 -7.99
N ARG A 236 14.06 -26.24 -7.98
CA ARG A 236 13.25 -26.74 -6.87
C ARG A 236 14.13 -26.73 -5.63
N GLU A 237 13.64 -26.20 -4.51
CA GLU A 237 14.38 -26.27 -3.24
C GLU A 237 14.78 -27.73 -2.98
N MET A 238 16.09 -27.99 -3.07
CA MET A 238 16.61 -29.33 -2.87
C MET A 238 16.74 -29.58 -1.37
N SER A 239 15.93 -30.50 -0.87
CA SER A 239 16.28 -31.29 0.32
C SER A 239 17.71 -31.81 0.15
N ASN A 240 18.51 -31.73 1.23
CA ASN A 240 19.96 -31.95 1.31
C ASN A 240 20.51 -33.32 0.80
N SER A 241 19.75 -34.11 0.04
CA SER A 241 20.21 -35.32 -0.63
C SER A 241 20.91 -34.99 -1.96
N GLN A 242 22.18 -35.41 -2.08
CA GLN A 242 23.17 -35.17 -3.15
C GLN A 242 22.79 -35.60 -4.61
N GLY A 243 21.58 -35.31 -5.09
CA GLY A 243 21.13 -35.59 -6.46
C GLY A 243 21.08 -34.33 -7.32
N THR A 244 21.22 -34.51 -8.63
CA THR A 244 21.10 -33.50 -9.69
C THR A 244 19.94 -32.53 -9.46
N ALA A 245 20.17 -31.21 -9.57
CA ALA A 245 19.14 -30.19 -9.40
C ALA A 245 17.96 -30.39 -10.37
N LEU A 246 16.82 -30.86 -9.86
CA LEU A 246 15.58 -30.88 -10.62
C LEU A 246 15.02 -29.45 -10.66
N TYR A 247 14.88 -28.87 -11.86
CA TYR A 247 14.19 -27.59 -12.02
C TYR A 247 12.69 -27.79 -11.89
N GLU A 248 12.04 -26.92 -11.11
CA GLU A 248 10.59 -26.99 -10.88
C GLU A 248 9.82 -26.46 -12.09
N MET A 249 10.37 -25.45 -12.75
CA MET A 249 9.74 -24.77 -13.87
C MET A 249 10.81 -24.14 -14.76
N THR A 250 10.66 -24.30 -16.08
CA THR A 250 11.46 -23.63 -17.11
C THR A 250 10.56 -22.84 -18.04
N ILE A 251 10.97 -21.63 -18.42
CA ILE A 251 10.23 -20.77 -19.35
C ILE A 251 11.20 -20.22 -20.40
N PRO A 252 10.86 -20.29 -21.70
CA PRO A 252 11.68 -19.68 -22.74
C PRO A 252 11.65 -18.15 -22.64
N PHE A 253 12.77 -17.52 -22.94
CA PHE A 253 12.85 -16.07 -23.10
C PHE A 253 11.97 -15.61 -24.27
N LEU A 254 11.11 -14.63 -24.01
CA LEU A 254 10.25 -14.01 -25.02
C LEU A 254 10.41 -12.49 -24.92
N LEU A 255 10.80 -11.85 -26.03
CA LEU A 255 10.80 -10.39 -26.07
C LEU A 255 9.36 -9.88 -25.94
N PRO A 256 9.06 -9.01 -24.95
CA PRO A 256 7.72 -8.45 -24.83
C PRO A 256 7.34 -7.66 -26.09
N PRO A 257 6.07 -7.71 -26.52
CA PRO A 257 5.62 -6.98 -27.70
C PRO A 257 5.64 -5.45 -27.49
N ALA A 258 5.60 -4.98 -26.24
CA ALA A 258 5.54 -3.57 -25.91
C ALA A 258 6.92 -2.91 -26.00
N ARG A 259 7.10 -2.06 -27.02
CA ARG A 259 8.30 -1.22 -27.19
C ARG A 259 8.53 -0.31 -25.98
N ALA A 260 9.80 -0.12 -25.62
CA ALA A 260 10.21 0.82 -24.59
C ALA A 260 9.91 2.26 -25.02
N LYS A 261 9.46 3.10 -24.09
CA LYS A 261 9.33 4.54 -24.35
C LYS A 261 10.71 5.20 -24.33
N PRO A 262 10.95 6.28 -25.10
CA PRO A 262 12.25 6.98 -25.09
C PRO A 262 12.69 7.42 -23.68
N SER A 263 11.75 7.83 -22.83
CA SER A 263 12.03 8.20 -21.43
C SER A 263 12.46 7.01 -20.56
N GLU A 264 11.93 5.82 -20.82
CA GLU A 264 12.29 4.60 -20.09
C GLU A 264 13.70 4.14 -20.50
N ASN A 265 14.05 4.24 -21.78
CA ASN A 265 15.40 3.96 -22.27
C ASN A 265 16.45 4.93 -21.69
N GLU A 266 16.10 6.20 -21.48
CA GLU A 266 17.00 7.15 -20.81
C GLU A 266 17.25 6.77 -19.35
N ASP A 267 16.22 6.31 -18.64
CA ASP A 267 16.35 5.82 -17.27
C ASP A 267 17.21 4.54 -17.22
N ASP A 268 17.07 3.63 -18.19
CA ASP A 268 17.92 2.43 -18.36
C ASP A 268 19.40 2.79 -18.65
N ARG A 269 19.66 3.78 -19.52
CA ARG A 269 21.02 4.30 -19.77
C ARG A 269 21.64 4.85 -18.49
N SER A 270 20.88 5.68 -17.78
CA SER A 270 21.31 6.30 -16.54
C SER A 270 21.60 5.26 -15.45
N PHE A 271 20.76 4.23 -15.34
CA PHE A 271 21.01 3.06 -14.50
C PHE A 271 22.35 2.40 -14.87
N LEU A 272 22.54 2.04 -16.14
CA LEU A 272 23.70 1.29 -16.62
C LEU A 272 25.02 2.03 -16.41
N VAL A 273 25.02 3.36 -16.61
CA VAL A 273 26.20 4.21 -16.33
C VAL A 273 26.60 4.13 -14.85
N ASN A 274 25.63 4.18 -13.94
CA ASN A 274 25.90 4.17 -12.50
C ASN A 274 26.28 2.78 -11.99
N PHE A 275 25.61 1.75 -12.52
CA PHE A 275 25.84 0.35 -12.21
C PHE A 275 27.24 -0.11 -12.63
N LEU A 276 27.66 0.18 -13.86
CA LEU A 276 28.99 -0.23 -14.34
C LEU A 276 30.14 0.55 -13.65
N LYS A 277 29.87 1.72 -13.07
CA LYS A 277 30.85 2.38 -12.17
C LYS A 277 30.96 1.70 -10.80
N PHE A 278 29.99 0.85 -10.45
CA PHE A 278 29.95 0.14 -9.17
C PHE A 278 30.48 -1.29 -9.31
N ALA A 279 30.19 -1.96 -10.43
CA ALA A 279 30.56 -3.35 -10.66
C ALA A 279 31.15 -3.59 -12.07
N SER A 280 32.10 -2.76 -12.51
CA SER A 280 32.57 -2.74 -13.91
C SER A 280 32.94 -4.13 -14.43
N ASP A 281 33.72 -4.91 -13.68
CA ASP A 281 34.46 -6.05 -14.23
C ASP A 281 33.66 -7.34 -14.31
N LYS A 282 32.46 -7.36 -13.73
CA LYS A 282 31.62 -8.57 -13.63
C LYS A 282 30.57 -8.70 -14.75
N TYR A 283 30.38 -7.66 -15.55
CA TYR A 283 29.26 -7.56 -16.50
C TYR A 283 29.71 -7.09 -17.89
N PRO A 284 30.47 -7.93 -18.63
CA PRO A 284 30.99 -7.57 -19.95
C PRO A 284 29.90 -7.30 -21.00
N ARG A 285 28.80 -8.07 -21.03
CA ARG A 285 27.74 -7.87 -22.03
C ARG A 285 26.95 -6.59 -21.78
N LEU A 286 26.67 -6.26 -20.52
CA LEU A 286 26.07 -4.97 -20.15
C LEU A 286 26.99 -3.78 -20.50
N ARG A 287 28.31 -3.97 -20.44
CA ARG A 287 29.28 -2.95 -20.85
C ARG A 287 29.26 -2.73 -22.36
N GLU A 288 29.20 -3.80 -23.14
CA GLU A 288 29.03 -3.72 -24.59
C GLU A 288 27.69 -3.07 -24.95
N GLN A 289 26.61 -3.47 -24.28
CA GLN A 289 25.28 -2.89 -24.48
C GLN A 289 25.27 -1.39 -24.22
N ARG A 290 26.01 -0.92 -23.20
CA ARG A 290 26.19 0.51 -22.95
C ARG A 290 26.84 1.23 -24.13
N ALA A 291 27.81 0.60 -24.81
CA ALA A 291 28.45 1.19 -25.98
C ALA A 291 27.48 1.26 -27.16
N LYS A 292 26.66 0.21 -27.37
CA LYS A 292 25.59 0.17 -28.37
C LYS A 292 24.54 1.27 -28.09
N MET A 293 24.02 1.36 -26.86
CA MET A 293 23.02 2.38 -26.44
C MET A 293 23.52 3.84 -26.52
N LYS A 294 24.85 4.05 -26.55
CA LYS A 294 25.43 5.38 -26.80
C LYS A 294 25.39 5.78 -28.28
N GLN A 295 25.46 4.78 -29.16
CA GLN A 295 25.40 5.00 -30.61
C GLN A 295 23.96 5.14 -31.08
N ASP A 296 23.06 4.34 -30.50
CA ASP A 296 21.64 4.34 -30.82
C ASP A 296 20.80 4.38 -29.53
N PRO A 297 20.05 5.48 -29.29
CA PRO A 297 19.28 5.64 -28.07
C PRO A 297 18.02 4.76 -27.99
N ASP A 298 17.62 4.11 -29.08
CA ASP A 298 16.42 3.26 -29.14
C ASP A 298 16.72 1.81 -28.76
N ILE A 299 18.00 1.44 -28.66
CA ILE A 299 18.43 0.12 -28.22
C ILE A 299 18.00 -0.15 -26.78
N SER A 300 17.26 -1.25 -26.57
CA SER A 300 16.84 -1.73 -25.25
C SER A 300 18.02 -2.23 -24.43
N LEU A 301 18.03 -1.96 -23.12
CA LEU A 301 18.99 -2.56 -22.20
C LEU A 301 18.75 -4.07 -22.02
N TYR A 302 17.50 -4.52 -22.04
CA TYR A 302 17.13 -5.91 -21.83
C TYR A 302 16.94 -6.64 -23.16
N THR A 303 17.87 -7.55 -23.46
CA THR A 303 17.95 -8.32 -24.71
C THR A 303 18.31 -9.77 -24.38
N GLU A 304 18.26 -10.63 -25.40
CA GLU A 304 18.74 -12.00 -25.31
C GLU A 304 20.18 -12.09 -24.78
N GLU A 305 21.08 -11.24 -25.30
CA GLU A 305 22.49 -11.22 -24.91
C GLU A 305 22.68 -10.78 -23.46
N THR A 306 21.87 -9.82 -22.99
CA THR A 306 22.06 -9.15 -21.69
C THR A 306 21.20 -9.71 -20.56
N CYS A 307 20.23 -10.58 -20.84
CA CYS A 307 19.21 -10.99 -19.87
C CYS A 307 19.78 -11.66 -18.59
N GLU A 308 20.80 -12.51 -18.73
CA GLU A 308 21.48 -13.20 -17.63
C GLU A 308 22.23 -12.22 -16.71
N GLU A 309 23.05 -11.35 -17.29
CA GLU A 309 23.79 -10.32 -16.56
C GLU A 309 22.84 -9.31 -15.90
N PHE A 310 21.75 -8.97 -16.58
CA PHE A 310 20.72 -8.08 -16.04
C PHE A 310 20.00 -8.72 -14.85
N CYS A 311 19.56 -9.98 -14.96
CA CYS A 311 18.97 -10.73 -13.84
C CYS A 311 19.89 -10.73 -12.61
N SER A 312 21.18 -11.01 -12.84
CA SER A 312 22.22 -10.99 -11.80
C SER A 312 22.41 -9.59 -11.19
N ALA A 313 22.31 -8.54 -11.99
CA ALA A 313 22.38 -7.15 -11.54
C ALA A 313 21.19 -6.79 -10.62
N VAL A 314 19.95 -7.15 -10.99
CA VAL A 314 18.76 -6.91 -10.17
C VAL A 314 18.90 -7.59 -8.80
N ASN A 315 19.27 -8.87 -8.80
CA ASN A 315 19.43 -9.66 -7.57
C ASN A 315 20.51 -9.09 -6.65
N MET A 316 21.66 -8.70 -7.22
CA MET A 316 22.74 -8.06 -6.47
C MET A 316 22.27 -6.76 -5.83
N LEU A 317 21.58 -5.89 -6.57
CA LEU A 317 21.13 -4.59 -6.06
C LEU A 317 20.15 -4.72 -4.91
N LEU A 318 19.14 -5.60 -5.03
CA LEU A 318 18.16 -5.83 -3.98
C LEU A 318 18.81 -6.40 -2.71
N LYS A 319 19.69 -7.39 -2.87
CA LYS A 319 20.42 -8.01 -1.76
C LYS A 319 21.35 -7.01 -1.07
N GLU A 320 22.18 -6.30 -1.82
CA GLU A 320 23.10 -5.31 -1.24
C GLU A 320 22.34 -4.15 -0.60
N TYR A 321 21.21 -3.70 -1.17
CA TYR A 321 20.40 -2.64 -0.58
C TYR A 321 19.84 -3.08 0.79
N ARG A 322 19.30 -4.31 0.88
CA ARG A 322 18.84 -4.91 2.14
C ARG A 322 19.98 -5.03 3.16
N GLU A 323 21.12 -5.57 2.78
CA GLU A 323 22.28 -5.76 3.67
C GLU A 323 22.85 -4.43 4.20
N ASN A 324 22.80 -3.35 3.41
CA ASN A 324 23.29 -2.07 3.89
C ASN A 324 22.27 -1.34 4.77
N LEU A 325 20.97 -1.52 4.54
CA LEU A 325 19.94 -1.06 5.48
C LEU A 325 19.97 -1.85 6.80
N SER A 326 20.23 -3.17 6.75
CA SER A 326 20.32 -3.98 7.97
C SER A 326 21.45 -3.55 8.90
N LYS A 327 22.56 -3.04 8.34
CA LYS A 327 23.66 -2.47 9.13
C LYS A 327 23.23 -1.23 9.91
N PHE A 328 22.32 -0.42 9.36
CA PHE A 328 21.81 0.76 10.06
C PHE A 328 20.92 0.36 11.24
N ASP A 329 20.08 -0.67 11.04
CA ASP A 329 19.26 -1.24 12.09
C ASP A 329 20.13 -1.84 13.21
N GLN A 330 21.14 -2.65 12.86
CA GLN A 330 22.12 -3.19 13.81
C GLN A 330 22.82 -2.08 14.59
N TYR A 331 23.31 -1.04 13.90
CA TYR A 331 23.97 0.09 14.52
C TYR A 331 23.03 0.84 15.48
N ARG A 332 21.77 1.04 15.10
CA ARG A 332 20.75 1.66 15.97
C ARG A 332 20.47 0.82 17.21
N SER A 333 20.33 -0.49 17.07
CA SER A 333 20.15 -1.40 18.21
C SER A 333 21.33 -1.35 19.17
N MET A 334 22.57 -1.35 18.65
CA MET A 334 23.77 -1.20 19.48
C MET A 334 23.80 0.13 20.24
N LEU A 335 23.37 1.24 19.62
CA LEU A 335 23.27 2.54 20.28
C LEU A 335 22.17 2.58 21.35
N ALA A 336 21.07 1.86 21.15
CA ALA A 336 20.00 1.76 22.14
C ALA A 336 20.45 0.97 23.38
N GLU A 337 21.25 -0.09 23.19
CA GLU A 337 21.82 -0.89 24.28
C GLU A 337 22.96 -0.18 25.02
N ASN A 338 23.81 0.58 24.31
CA ASN A 338 25.00 1.22 24.87
C ASN A 338 25.18 2.68 24.39
N PRO A 339 24.40 3.65 24.92
CA PRO A 339 24.46 5.05 24.49
C PRO A 339 25.84 5.72 24.64
N ASN A 340 26.69 5.22 25.55
CA ASN A 340 28.02 5.78 25.83
C ASN A 340 29.10 5.36 24.80
N ASN A 341 28.85 4.34 23.99
CA ASN A 341 29.84 3.76 23.06
C ASN A 341 29.84 4.41 21.66
N GLU A 342 29.23 5.59 21.48
CA GLU A 342 29.10 6.24 20.17
C GLU A 342 30.45 6.51 19.48
N ARG A 343 31.54 6.67 20.25
CA ARG A 343 32.88 7.01 19.72
C ARG A 343 33.60 5.83 19.06
N ASP A 344 33.30 4.60 19.46
CA ASP A 344 34.04 3.41 19.04
C ASP A 344 33.32 2.63 17.93
N LEU A 345 32.09 3.02 17.58
CA LEU A 345 31.31 2.32 16.58
C LEU A 345 31.74 2.73 15.16
N PRO A 346 31.84 1.76 14.23
CA PRO A 346 32.21 2.03 12.84
C PRO A 346 31.23 3.01 12.21
N LEU A 347 31.78 4.05 11.55
CA LEU A 347 30.98 5.02 10.82
C LEU A 347 30.40 4.34 9.57
N TYR A 348 29.11 4.04 9.60
CA TYR A 348 28.43 3.52 8.41
C TYR A 348 28.15 4.65 7.43
N SER A 349 28.68 4.51 6.20
CA SER A 349 28.48 5.51 5.15
C SER A 349 27.13 5.34 4.46
N CYS A 350 26.31 6.39 4.52
CA CYS A 350 25.05 6.47 3.77
C CYS A 350 25.25 6.47 2.26
N ALA A 351 26.45 6.79 1.77
CA ALA A 351 26.74 6.87 0.34
C ALA A 351 26.46 5.55 -0.39
N LYS A 352 26.64 4.39 0.28
CA LYS A 352 26.35 3.09 -0.33
C LYS A 352 24.84 2.85 -0.46
N VAL A 353 24.06 3.15 0.57
CA VAL A 353 22.59 3.05 0.55
C VAL A 353 22.00 4.02 -0.48
N ASP A 354 22.51 5.25 -0.53
CA ASP A 354 22.14 6.28 -1.51
C ASP A 354 22.36 5.77 -2.94
N ARG A 355 23.57 5.31 -3.23
CA ARG A 355 23.91 4.81 -4.57
C ARG A 355 23.07 3.60 -4.98
N LEU A 356 22.86 2.64 -4.09
CA LEU A 356 22.06 1.44 -4.35
C LEU A 356 20.57 1.79 -4.57
N GLY A 357 20.00 2.62 -3.70
CA GLY A 357 18.62 3.07 -3.82
C GLY A 357 18.38 3.93 -5.05
N TYR A 358 19.35 4.78 -5.43
CA TYR A 358 19.30 5.53 -6.68
C TYR A 358 19.33 4.62 -7.91
N MET A 359 20.20 3.60 -7.94
CA MET A 359 20.22 2.62 -9.03
C MET A 359 18.90 1.86 -9.15
N LEU A 360 18.34 1.40 -8.01
CA LEU A 360 17.01 0.76 -7.99
C LEU A 360 15.90 1.72 -8.43
N HIS A 361 16.00 3.01 -8.11
CA HIS A 361 15.06 4.03 -8.56
C HIS A 361 15.07 4.18 -10.08
N MET A 362 16.25 4.33 -10.70
CA MET A 362 16.38 4.41 -12.16
C MET A 362 15.85 3.13 -12.82
N LEU A 363 16.25 1.97 -12.29
CA LEU A 363 15.81 0.66 -12.76
C LEU A 363 14.27 0.51 -12.70
N SER A 364 13.62 1.01 -11.65
CA SER A 364 12.16 0.94 -11.48
C SER A 364 11.34 1.78 -12.47
N ARG A 365 12.01 2.69 -13.17
CA ARG A 365 11.43 3.56 -14.21
C ARG A 365 11.83 3.13 -15.63
N GLY A 366 12.86 2.32 -15.76
CA GLY A 366 13.35 1.80 -17.02
C GLY A 366 12.47 0.70 -17.60
N ALA A 367 12.62 0.44 -18.90
CA ALA A 367 11.86 -0.59 -19.60
C ALA A 367 12.42 -1.98 -19.29
N ALA A 368 13.74 -2.08 -19.06
CA ALA A 368 14.43 -3.33 -18.82
C ALA A 368 13.86 -4.13 -17.64
N LEU A 369 13.57 -3.47 -16.51
CA LEU A 369 13.00 -4.16 -15.35
C LEU A 369 11.60 -4.68 -15.63
N ARG A 370 10.75 -3.88 -16.30
CA ARG A 370 9.41 -4.30 -16.70
C ARG A 370 9.49 -5.54 -17.60
N MET A 371 10.32 -5.50 -18.64
CA MET A 371 10.47 -6.60 -19.59
C MET A 371 11.02 -7.88 -18.94
N TYR A 372 11.96 -7.73 -17.99
CA TYR A 372 12.46 -8.85 -17.19
C TYR A 372 11.33 -9.49 -16.36
N LEU A 373 10.58 -8.69 -15.60
CA LEU A 373 9.51 -9.20 -14.75
C LEU A 373 8.37 -9.83 -15.56
N GLU A 374 8.04 -9.28 -16.73
CA GLU A 374 7.09 -9.87 -17.69
C GLU A 374 7.56 -11.27 -18.13
N ASN A 375 8.84 -11.44 -18.46
CA ASN A 375 9.44 -12.73 -18.87
C ASN A 375 9.39 -13.79 -17.77
N VAL A 376 9.59 -13.39 -16.52
CA VAL A 376 9.60 -14.33 -15.40
C VAL A 376 8.25 -14.46 -14.70
N ASN A 377 7.17 -13.86 -15.21
CA ASN A 377 5.88 -13.76 -14.53
C ASN A 377 5.32 -15.11 -14.03
N SER A 378 5.48 -16.19 -14.79
CA SER A 378 5.05 -17.53 -14.37
C SER A 378 5.91 -18.12 -13.24
N LEU A 379 7.19 -17.75 -13.12
CA LEU A 379 8.04 -18.09 -11.96
C LEU A 379 7.67 -17.29 -10.72
N LEU A 380 7.00 -16.15 -10.91
CA LEU A 380 6.50 -15.27 -9.86
C LEU A 380 5.10 -15.67 -9.35
N PHE A 381 4.56 -16.84 -9.77
CA PHE A 381 3.18 -17.24 -9.42
C PHE A 381 2.91 -17.26 -7.91
N ASP A 382 3.92 -17.57 -7.10
CA ASP A 382 3.82 -17.53 -5.63
C ASP A 382 3.43 -16.15 -5.10
N PHE A 383 3.69 -15.07 -5.84
CA PHE A 383 3.36 -13.69 -5.44
C PHE A 383 1.86 -13.38 -5.49
N HIS A 384 1.09 -14.14 -6.26
CA HIS A 384 -0.37 -13.99 -6.29
C HIS A 384 -1.03 -14.50 -5.02
N GLN A 385 -0.40 -15.45 -4.33
CA GLN A 385 -0.92 -15.91 -3.06
C GLN A 385 -0.61 -14.82 -2.03
N PRO A 386 -1.61 -14.10 -1.51
CA PRO A 386 -1.34 -13.27 -0.35
C PRO A 386 -0.69 -14.21 0.69
N PRO A 387 0.46 -13.83 1.29
CA PRO A 387 0.98 -14.61 2.39
C PRO A 387 -0.19 -14.81 3.35
N PRO A 388 -0.43 -16.03 3.85
CA PRO A 388 -1.55 -16.25 4.75
C PRO A 388 -1.39 -15.21 5.85
N ARG A 389 -2.29 -14.21 5.89
CA ARG A 389 -2.37 -13.14 6.91
C ARG A 389 -2.50 -13.68 8.34
N ARG A 390 -2.42 -15.01 8.49
CA ARG A 390 -3.15 -15.89 9.37
C ARG A 390 -2.34 -16.26 10.62
N LEU A 391 -1.03 -16.01 10.64
CA LEU A 391 -0.17 -16.27 11.81
C LEU A 391 -0.33 -15.25 12.96
N TYR A 392 -1.01 -14.12 12.74
CA TYR A 392 -1.17 -13.06 13.76
C TYR A 392 -2.61 -12.81 14.20
N LEU A 393 -3.61 -13.46 13.57
CA LEU A 393 -5.02 -13.13 13.76
C LEU A 393 -5.55 -13.42 15.18
N PHE A 394 -4.90 -14.34 15.92
CA PHE A 394 -5.36 -14.77 17.24
C PHE A 394 -4.36 -14.50 18.36
N LYS A 395 -3.36 -13.64 18.12
CA LYS A 395 -2.57 -13.10 19.24
C LYS A 395 -3.45 -12.14 20.04
N GLN A 396 -3.38 -12.20 21.37
CA GLN A 396 -4.12 -11.24 22.18
C GLN A 396 -3.66 -9.81 21.86
N PRO A 397 -4.55 -8.80 21.95
CA PRO A 397 -4.19 -7.41 21.65
C PRO A 397 -3.00 -6.86 22.42
N SER A 398 -2.73 -7.38 23.63
CA SER A 398 -1.54 -7.03 24.43
C SER A 398 -0.22 -7.47 23.79
N ASP A 399 -0.27 -8.44 22.88
CA ASP A 399 0.89 -9.08 22.25
C ASP A 399 1.05 -8.66 20.78
N VAL A 400 0.20 -7.76 20.29
CA VAL A 400 0.33 -7.20 18.95
C VAL A 400 1.46 -6.18 18.98
N ASP A 401 2.65 -6.68 18.68
CA ASP A 401 3.86 -5.87 18.50
C ASP A 401 3.61 -4.76 17.46
N ALA A 402 4.20 -3.59 17.67
CA ALA A 402 4.22 -2.49 16.70
C ALA A 402 4.74 -2.96 15.32
N GLU A 403 5.61 -3.97 15.28
CA GLU A 403 6.06 -4.60 14.04
C GLU A 403 4.91 -5.27 13.26
N ALA A 404 3.90 -5.85 13.93
CA ALA A 404 2.76 -6.47 13.26
C ALA A 404 1.83 -5.42 12.62
N MET A 405 1.60 -4.29 13.30
CA MET A 405 0.84 -3.17 12.72
C MET A 405 1.55 -2.58 11.50
N LEU A 406 2.87 -2.41 11.59
CA LEU A 406 3.71 -1.98 10.47
C LEU A 406 3.65 -2.94 9.29
N ASN A 407 3.71 -4.24 9.56
CA ASN A 407 3.58 -5.26 8.51
C ASN A 407 2.21 -5.17 7.82
N ALA A 408 1.13 -4.97 8.59
CA ALA A 408 -0.21 -4.77 8.02
C ALA A 408 -0.31 -3.50 7.15
N GLU A 409 0.34 -2.41 7.57
CA GLU A 409 0.44 -1.17 6.80
C GLU A 409 1.22 -1.38 5.49
N ILE A 410 2.39 -2.03 5.54
CA ILE A 410 3.19 -2.33 4.35
C ILE A 410 2.42 -3.27 3.39
N GLU A 411 1.71 -4.27 3.91
CA GLU A 411 0.84 -5.12 3.10
C GLU A 411 -0.27 -4.33 2.40
N ALA A 412 -0.83 -3.34 3.08
CA ALA A 412 -1.78 -2.42 2.46
C ALA A 412 -1.12 -1.58 1.36
N GLU A 413 0.06 -1.01 1.61
CA GLU A 413 0.83 -0.24 0.62
C GLU A 413 1.17 -1.08 -0.62
N ILE A 414 1.59 -2.34 -0.44
CA ILE A 414 1.89 -3.27 -1.55
C ILE A 414 0.62 -3.60 -2.34
N ALA A 415 -0.49 -3.91 -1.65
CA ALA A 415 -1.75 -4.23 -2.31
C ALA A 415 -2.36 -3.02 -3.04
N GLU A 416 -2.18 -1.82 -2.48
CA GLU A 416 -2.59 -0.58 -3.11
C GLU A 416 -1.74 -0.28 -4.34
N ALA A 417 -0.41 -0.38 -4.23
CA ALA A 417 0.50 -0.11 -5.34
C ALA A 417 0.17 -1.00 -6.54
N ALA A 418 -0.12 -2.29 -6.31
CA ALA A 418 -0.59 -3.23 -7.33
C ALA A 418 -1.90 -2.80 -8.04
N SER A 419 -2.75 -2.01 -7.39
CA SER A 419 -4.01 -1.53 -7.97
C SER A 419 -3.85 -0.28 -8.85
N ARG A 420 -2.80 0.54 -8.66
CA ARG A 420 -2.67 1.87 -9.30
C ARG A 420 -2.47 1.82 -10.81
N ASN A 421 -1.84 0.78 -11.36
CA ASN A 421 -1.55 0.73 -12.81
C ASN A 421 -2.79 0.47 -13.67
N ILE A 422 -3.85 -0.12 -13.10
CA ILE A 422 -5.08 -0.45 -13.84
C ILE A 422 -5.73 0.82 -14.37
N ASP A 423 -5.71 1.93 -13.62
CA ASP A 423 -6.46 3.15 -13.94
C ASP A 423 -5.80 4.05 -15.01
N SER A 424 -4.57 3.72 -15.40
CA SER A 424 -3.81 4.46 -16.42
C SER A 424 -3.87 3.85 -17.83
N ARG A 425 -4.36 2.61 -17.96
CA ARG A 425 -4.67 2.04 -19.27
C ARG A 425 -5.97 2.66 -19.79
N SER A 426 -6.00 2.96 -21.09
CA SER A 426 -7.15 3.55 -21.77
C SER A 426 -8.41 2.75 -21.46
N ALA A 427 -9.53 3.45 -21.26
CA ALA A 427 -10.79 2.91 -20.75
C ALA A 427 -11.44 1.81 -21.62
N SER A 428 -10.83 1.44 -22.75
CA SER A 428 -11.39 0.55 -23.77
C SER A 428 -11.23 -0.95 -23.48
N GLU A 429 -10.39 -1.36 -22.52
CA GLU A 429 -10.23 -2.78 -22.16
C GLU A 429 -10.68 -3.03 -20.72
N GLU A 430 -11.98 -3.21 -20.52
CA GLU A 430 -12.62 -3.60 -19.26
C GLU A 430 -12.32 -5.05 -18.85
N SER A 431 -11.09 -5.52 -19.02
CA SER A 431 -10.76 -6.86 -18.56
C SER A 431 -10.69 -6.86 -17.03
N THR A 432 -11.57 -7.64 -16.41
CA THR A 432 -11.66 -7.89 -14.96
C THR A 432 -10.45 -8.67 -14.43
N THR A 433 -9.29 -8.58 -15.09
CA THR A 433 -8.15 -9.45 -14.83
C THR A 433 -7.46 -9.01 -13.55
N VAL A 434 -7.26 -9.97 -12.65
CA VAL A 434 -6.41 -9.84 -11.47
C VAL A 434 -5.03 -9.34 -11.89
N PRO A 435 -4.41 -8.37 -11.18
CA PRO A 435 -3.07 -7.90 -11.50
C PRO A 435 -2.09 -9.06 -11.64
N LEU A 436 -1.28 -9.06 -12.70
CA LEU A 436 -0.28 -10.08 -12.95
C LEU A 436 0.84 -10.01 -11.88
N ALA A 437 1.47 -11.14 -11.55
CA ALA A 437 2.50 -11.21 -10.51
C ALA A 437 3.65 -10.22 -10.75
N TRP A 438 4.06 -10.07 -12.01
CA TRP A 438 5.09 -9.12 -12.41
C TRP A 438 4.72 -7.66 -12.08
N GLN A 439 3.44 -7.28 -12.20
CA GLN A 439 2.96 -5.93 -11.89
C GLN A 439 3.05 -5.66 -10.38
N ILE A 440 2.65 -6.65 -9.58
CA ILE A 440 2.76 -6.59 -8.12
C ILE A 440 4.23 -6.44 -7.71
N CYS A 441 5.13 -7.21 -8.33
CA CYS A 441 6.56 -7.15 -8.06
C CYS A 441 7.16 -5.78 -8.44
N LEU A 442 6.83 -5.25 -9.62
CA LEU A 442 7.30 -3.94 -10.06
C LEU A 442 6.85 -2.82 -9.12
N GLU A 443 5.58 -2.84 -8.70
CA GLU A 443 5.03 -1.86 -7.78
C GLU A 443 5.63 -1.97 -6.37
N TRP A 444 5.99 -3.18 -5.93
CA TRP A 444 6.78 -3.38 -4.72
C TRP A 444 8.19 -2.76 -4.84
N ILE A 445 8.91 -2.96 -5.95
CA ILE A 445 10.23 -2.33 -6.14
C ILE A 445 10.10 -0.80 -6.10
N LYS A 446 9.09 -0.24 -6.77
CA LYS A 446 8.80 1.21 -6.72
C LYS A 446 8.50 1.69 -5.30
N LEU A 447 7.82 0.88 -4.49
CA LEU A 447 7.55 1.20 -3.08
C LEU A 447 8.85 1.29 -2.27
N LEU A 448 9.79 0.37 -2.47
CA LEU A 448 11.11 0.39 -1.80
C LEU A 448 11.88 1.70 -2.06
N VAL A 449 11.78 2.23 -3.28
CA VAL A 449 12.51 3.44 -3.72
C VAL A 449 11.65 4.70 -3.79
N SER A 450 10.47 4.69 -3.16
CA SER A 450 9.51 5.80 -3.21
C SER A 450 10.09 7.13 -2.68
N TYR A 451 10.96 7.10 -1.67
CA TYR A 451 11.68 8.29 -1.18
C TYR A 451 12.63 8.89 -2.22
N PHE A 452 13.35 8.04 -2.97
CA PHE A 452 14.22 8.49 -4.06
C PHE A 452 13.41 9.13 -5.19
N SER A 453 12.26 8.53 -5.52
CA SER A 453 11.33 9.09 -6.49
C SER A 453 10.74 10.42 -6.06
N ALA A 454 10.40 10.55 -4.78
CA ALA A 454 9.87 11.79 -4.20
C ALA A 454 10.92 12.91 -4.21
N ALA A 455 12.14 12.62 -3.76
CA ALA A 455 13.26 13.56 -3.79
C ALA A 455 13.58 14.01 -5.23
N SER A 456 13.69 13.07 -6.17
CA SER A 456 13.93 13.37 -7.60
C SER A 456 12.83 14.27 -8.19
N THR A 457 11.57 13.99 -7.85
CA THR A 457 10.42 14.79 -8.31
C THR A 457 10.51 16.23 -7.80
N LEU A 458 10.79 16.43 -6.51
CA LEU A 458 10.90 17.77 -5.93
C LEU A 458 12.12 18.52 -6.47
N ILE A 459 13.30 17.89 -6.53
CA ILE A 459 14.52 18.53 -7.04
C ILE A 459 14.34 18.99 -8.49
N SER A 460 13.72 18.16 -9.33
CA SER A 460 13.49 18.51 -10.74
C SER A 460 12.62 19.75 -10.90
N HIS A 461 11.74 20.05 -9.94
CA HIS A 461 10.89 21.23 -9.95
C HIS A 461 11.52 22.43 -9.26
N MET A 462 12.23 22.19 -8.16
CA MET A 462 12.92 23.22 -7.40
C MET A 462 14.11 23.83 -8.13
N SER A 463 14.69 23.11 -9.09
CA SER A 463 15.79 23.61 -9.92
C SER A 463 15.34 24.66 -10.94
N LEU A 464 14.05 25.00 -11.01
CA LEU A 464 13.52 26.11 -11.81
C LEU A 464 13.82 27.43 -11.07
N SER A 465 14.30 28.45 -11.78
CA SER A 465 14.86 29.70 -11.24
C SER A 465 13.91 30.55 -10.37
N GLU A 466 12.65 30.14 -10.25
CA GLU A 466 11.54 30.91 -9.66
C GLU A 466 10.79 30.14 -8.57
N PHE A 467 11.36 29.04 -8.04
CA PHE A 467 10.67 28.28 -6.99
C PHE A 467 10.52 29.12 -5.71
N PRO A 468 9.28 29.42 -5.26
CA PRO A 468 9.07 30.30 -4.12
C PRO A 468 9.46 29.62 -2.81
N PRO A 469 9.80 30.40 -1.77
CA PRO A 469 10.06 29.84 -0.46
C PRO A 469 8.79 29.19 0.10
N ILE A 470 8.94 27.98 0.62
CA ILE A 470 7.88 27.23 1.29
C ILE A 470 7.84 27.57 2.80
N SER A 471 6.67 27.90 3.33
CA SER A 471 6.40 27.84 4.77
C SER A 471 5.58 26.59 5.04
N VAL A 472 5.94 25.87 6.08
CA VAL A 472 5.20 24.71 6.51
C VAL A 472 4.61 24.98 7.89
N HIS A 473 3.36 24.60 8.04
CA HIS A 473 2.61 24.65 9.29
C HIS A 473 2.13 23.25 9.60
N LEU A 474 2.10 22.88 10.87
CA LEU A 474 1.61 21.59 11.32
C LEU A 474 0.22 21.79 11.92
N LEU A 475 -0.75 21.02 11.43
CA LEU A 475 -2.05 20.87 12.05
C LEU A 475 -1.95 19.70 13.04
N ARG A 476 -2.15 19.98 14.32
CA ARG A 476 -2.33 18.96 15.35
C ARG A 476 -3.81 18.78 15.61
N THR A 477 -4.29 17.56 15.46
CA THR A 477 -5.69 17.22 15.72
C THR A 477 -5.81 16.31 16.92
N SER A 478 -6.90 16.43 17.66
CA SER A 478 -7.23 15.46 18.71
C SER A 478 -7.30 14.05 18.11
N PRO A 479 -6.74 13.02 18.78
CA PRO A 479 -6.73 11.65 18.26
C PRO A 479 -8.13 11.04 18.17
N GLY A 480 -9.14 11.70 18.73
CA GLY A 480 -10.50 11.18 18.89
C GLY A 480 -10.62 10.27 20.12
N ASP A 481 -11.85 9.86 20.41
CA ASP A 481 -12.16 8.80 21.38
C ASP A 481 -11.99 7.41 20.71
N ASP A 482 -11.65 6.40 21.52
CA ASP A 482 -11.51 5.00 21.12
C ASP A 482 -12.78 4.18 21.44
N SER A 483 -13.84 4.83 21.94
CA SER A 483 -15.14 4.21 22.22
C SER A 483 -15.85 3.70 20.95
N LEU A 484 -16.53 2.57 21.13
CA LEU A 484 -17.28 1.86 20.09
C LEU A 484 -18.67 1.55 20.61
N LEU A 485 -19.68 1.59 19.72
CA LEU A 485 -20.95 0.92 19.98
C LEU A 485 -20.75 -0.59 20.03
N THR A 486 -21.59 -1.28 20.79
CA THR A 486 -21.67 -2.74 20.66
C THR A 486 -22.16 -3.08 19.25
N TRP A 487 -21.76 -4.24 18.75
CA TRP A 487 -22.18 -4.67 17.42
C TRP A 487 -23.71 -4.78 17.31
N LYS A 488 -24.38 -5.18 18.39
CA LYS A 488 -25.83 -5.35 18.43
C LYS A 488 -26.55 -3.99 18.34
N GLU A 489 -26.12 -3.02 19.15
CA GLU A 489 -26.67 -1.64 19.08
C GLU A 489 -26.51 -1.03 17.68
N LEU A 490 -25.36 -1.27 17.01
CA LEU A 490 -25.12 -0.80 15.66
C LEU A 490 -26.12 -1.41 14.65
N LEU A 491 -26.31 -2.72 14.68
CA LEU A 491 -27.14 -3.45 13.71
C LEU A 491 -28.65 -3.28 13.94
N GLU A 492 -29.07 -3.05 15.18
CA GLU A 492 -30.47 -2.79 15.55
C GLU A 492 -30.92 -1.39 15.15
N ASN A 493 -29.99 -0.42 15.10
CA ASN A 493 -30.34 0.97 14.81
C ASN A 493 -30.41 1.27 13.30
N PRO A 494 -31.60 1.51 12.73
CA PRO A 494 -31.76 1.76 11.29
C PRO A 494 -31.11 3.07 10.82
N LYS A 495 -30.75 3.99 11.73
CA LYS A 495 -29.98 5.20 11.42
C LYS A 495 -28.58 4.85 10.92
N TYR A 496 -27.94 3.86 11.54
CA TYR A 496 -26.57 3.45 11.25
C TYR A 496 -26.49 2.21 10.37
N PHE A 497 -27.48 1.32 10.43
CA PHE A 497 -27.50 0.08 9.67
C PHE A 497 -28.86 -0.09 8.98
N PRO A 498 -28.98 0.30 7.69
CA PRO A 498 -30.26 0.34 7.01
C PRO A 498 -30.90 -1.05 6.93
N ARG A 499 -32.24 -1.10 6.82
CA ARG A 499 -33.01 -2.36 6.80
C ARG A 499 -32.91 -3.13 5.49
N GLN A 500 -32.46 -2.48 4.42
CA GLN A 500 -32.33 -3.05 3.08
C GLN A 500 -31.03 -2.56 2.44
N SER A 501 -30.46 -3.37 1.56
CA SER A 501 -29.30 -2.95 0.78
C SER A 501 -29.66 -1.79 -0.16
N PRO A 502 -28.70 -0.92 -0.52
CA PRO A 502 -28.94 0.21 -1.42
C PRO A 502 -29.57 -0.20 -2.75
N LYS A 503 -30.48 0.64 -3.28
CA LYS A 503 -31.05 0.44 -4.62
C LYS A 503 -29.93 0.43 -5.67
N GLY A 504 -30.02 -0.48 -6.64
CA GLY A 504 -28.97 -0.71 -7.64
C GLY A 504 -27.89 -1.71 -7.19
N PHE A 505 -27.99 -2.23 -5.97
CA PHE A 505 -27.15 -3.32 -5.50
C PHE A 505 -27.93 -4.64 -5.49
N THR A 506 -27.51 -5.61 -6.29
CA THR A 506 -27.93 -7.00 -6.18
C THR A 506 -26.93 -7.74 -5.30
N PRO A 507 -27.22 -8.01 -4.01
CA PRO A 507 -26.37 -8.85 -3.19
C PRO A 507 -26.11 -10.20 -3.88
N MET A 508 -24.98 -10.82 -3.57
CA MET A 508 -24.71 -12.19 -4.01
C MET A 508 -25.62 -13.14 -3.20
N GLY A 509 -26.91 -13.19 -3.55
CA GLY A 509 -27.95 -13.92 -2.84
C GLY A 509 -29.13 -13.04 -2.42
N ASN A 510 -30.03 -13.60 -1.61
CA ASN A 510 -31.16 -12.85 -1.07
C ASN A 510 -30.68 -11.85 -0.01
N ASP A 511 -31.26 -10.66 0.00
CA ASP A 511 -31.08 -9.72 1.11
C ASP A 511 -31.66 -10.32 2.40
N ARG A 512 -31.03 -10.04 3.54
CA ARG A 512 -31.41 -10.61 4.85
C ARG A 512 -31.98 -9.53 5.75
N SER A 513 -33.01 -9.81 6.53
CA SER A 513 -33.48 -8.86 7.55
C SER A 513 -32.40 -8.63 8.61
N ASN A 514 -32.42 -7.47 9.29
CA ASN A 514 -31.48 -7.20 10.39
C ASN A 514 -31.58 -8.28 11.48
N ASP A 515 -32.80 -8.72 11.81
CA ASP A 515 -33.04 -9.77 12.80
C ASP A 515 -32.35 -11.09 12.41
N ASN A 516 -32.43 -11.48 11.13
CA ASN A 516 -31.76 -12.69 10.66
C ASN A 516 -30.23 -12.56 10.68
N ILE A 517 -29.69 -11.37 10.36
CA ILE A 517 -28.25 -11.08 10.45
C ILE A 517 -27.79 -11.19 11.91
N ILE A 518 -28.51 -10.56 12.83
CA ILE A 518 -28.23 -10.56 14.27
C ILE A 518 -28.27 -11.99 14.81
N GLU A 519 -29.35 -12.74 14.57
CA GLU A 519 -29.50 -14.13 15.01
C GLU A 519 -28.35 -15.02 14.49
N THR A 520 -27.94 -14.83 13.23
CA THR A 520 -26.81 -15.57 12.65
C THR A 520 -25.50 -15.26 13.36
N ILE A 521 -25.24 -13.98 13.69
CA ILE A 521 -24.04 -13.54 14.41
C ILE A 521 -24.08 -14.03 15.86
N GLU A 522 -25.22 -13.96 16.56
CA GLU A 522 -25.38 -14.46 17.93
C GLU A 522 -25.08 -15.95 18.01
N LEU A 523 -25.64 -16.75 17.10
CA LEU A 523 -25.38 -18.19 17.03
C LEU A 523 -23.90 -18.49 16.76
N ALA A 524 -23.25 -17.71 15.90
CA ALA A 524 -21.83 -17.87 15.61
C ALA A 524 -20.96 -17.51 16.83
N ILE A 525 -21.27 -16.40 17.52
CA ILE A 525 -20.56 -15.96 18.73
C ILE A 525 -20.74 -16.96 19.87
N ALA A 526 -21.96 -17.48 20.06
CA ALA A 526 -22.28 -18.45 21.11
C ALA A 526 -21.46 -19.75 20.98
N SER A 527 -20.94 -20.05 19.78
CA SER A 527 -20.04 -21.20 19.56
C SER A 527 -18.58 -20.96 19.91
N ASN A 528 -18.23 -19.85 20.56
CA ASN A 528 -16.86 -19.50 20.92
C ASN A 528 -15.89 -19.52 19.72
N PRO A 529 -16.08 -18.62 18.73
CA PRO A 529 -15.30 -18.64 17.48
C PRO A 529 -13.80 -18.46 17.70
N TYR A 530 -13.38 -17.80 18.79
CA TYR A 530 -11.96 -17.64 19.14
C TYR A 530 -11.31 -18.99 19.50
N GLU A 531 -11.97 -19.82 20.31
CA GLU A 531 -11.47 -21.15 20.67
C GLU A 531 -11.36 -22.04 19.43
N HIS A 532 -12.39 -22.07 18.58
CA HIS A 532 -12.34 -22.81 17.32
C HIS A 532 -11.23 -22.35 16.38
N ALA A 533 -10.99 -21.04 16.30
CA ALA A 533 -9.89 -20.50 15.52
C ALA A 533 -8.52 -20.95 16.04
N SER A 534 -8.32 -20.91 17.37
CA SER A 534 -7.09 -21.40 18.01
C SER A 534 -6.87 -22.88 17.70
N ASP A 535 -7.93 -23.70 17.79
CA ASP A 535 -7.90 -25.11 17.42
C ASP A 535 -7.52 -25.31 15.95
N LEU A 536 -8.14 -24.57 15.04
CA LEU A 536 -7.85 -24.62 13.61
C LEU A 536 -6.41 -24.21 13.29
N GLN A 537 -5.86 -23.22 14.00
CA GLN A 537 -4.44 -22.84 13.86
C GLN A 537 -3.52 -23.98 14.31
N ALA A 538 -3.82 -24.63 15.44
CA ALA A 538 -3.06 -25.78 15.90
C ALA A 538 -3.14 -26.96 14.91
N ILE A 539 -4.31 -27.20 14.32
CA ILE A 539 -4.51 -28.19 13.26
C ILE A 539 -3.71 -27.85 12.01
N GLN A 540 -3.74 -26.58 11.57
CA GLN A 540 -2.96 -26.12 10.43
C GLN A 540 -1.47 -26.33 10.64
N ASN A 541 -0.94 -25.94 11.81
CA ASN A 541 0.47 -26.09 12.13
C ASN A 541 0.89 -27.56 12.12
N LEU A 542 0.07 -28.44 12.70
CA LEU A 542 0.29 -29.88 12.68
C LEU A 542 0.27 -30.43 11.24
N TRP A 543 -0.69 -30.00 10.42
CA TRP A 543 -0.77 -30.39 9.01
C TRP A 543 0.46 -29.95 8.22
N MET A 544 0.92 -28.71 8.40
CA MET A 544 2.14 -28.21 7.75
C MET A 544 3.37 -29.05 8.14
N GLN A 545 3.52 -29.40 9.42
CA GLN A 545 4.61 -30.28 9.87
C GLN A 545 4.57 -31.67 9.24
N VAL A 546 3.38 -32.23 9.01
CA VAL A 546 3.23 -33.51 8.30
C VAL A 546 3.63 -33.41 6.84
N MET A 547 3.31 -32.28 6.21
CA MET A 547 3.64 -32.04 4.80
C MET A 547 5.13 -31.76 4.59
N ASP A 548 5.81 -31.24 5.61
CA ASP A 548 7.24 -30.90 5.58
C ASP A 548 8.13 -32.15 5.76
N HIS A 549 8.11 -32.99 4.73
CA HIS A 549 9.03 -34.08 4.32
C HIS A 549 9.64 -35.08 5.33
N GLY A 550 9.30 -35.05 6.62
CA GLY A 550 9.86 -35.95 7.64
C GLY A 550 8.92 -37.03 8.18
N ALA A 551 7.62 -36.92 7.95
CA ALA A 551 6.63 -37.84 8.54
C ALA A 551 6.58 -39.19 7.80
N THR A 552 6.65 -40.30 8.54
CA THR A 552 6.44 -41.64 7.98
C THR A 552 4.98 -41.81 7.54
N GLU A 553 4.69 -42.79 6.69
CA GLU A 553 3.30 -43.08 6.29
C GLU A 553 2.42 -43.48 7.48
N SER A 554 3.02 -44.08 8.51
CA SER A 554 2.34 -44.37 9.78
C SER A 554 2.00 -43.07 10.53
N ASP A 555 2.95 -42.14 10.67
CA ASP A 555 2.72 -40.86 11.35
C ASP A 555 1.63 -40.05 10.65
N LYS A 556 1.69 -40.07 9.32
CA LYS A 556 0.67 -39.52 8.43
C LYS A 556 -0.71 -40.06 8.77
N GLN A 557 -0.91 -41.37 8.77
CA GLN A 557 -2.20 -42.00 9.09
C GLN A 557 -2.69 -41.67 10.50
N ILE A 558 -1.79 -41.73 11.50
CA ILE A 558 -2.10 -41.36 12.89
C ILE A 558 -2.60 -39.91 12.95
N ILE A 559 -1.88 -38.99 12.30
CA ILE A 559 -2.23 -37.58 12.31
C ILE A 559 -3.53 -37.32 11.56
N ALA A 560 -3.78 -37.97 10.42
CA ALA A 560 -5.07 -37.85 9.75
C ALA A 560 -6.23 -38.33 10.63
N GLY A 561 -6.07 -39.43 11.39
CA GLY A 561 -7.07 -39.87 12.35
C GLY A 561 -7.31 -38.86 13.48
N LEU A 562 -6.24 -38.27 14.02
CA LEU A 562 -6.33 -37.19 15.02
C LEU A 562 -7.04 -35.95 14.46
N LEU A 563 -6.70 -35.54 13.24
CA LEU A 563 -7.32 -34.40 12.58
C LEU A 563 -8.80 -34.67 12.28
N GLU A 564 -9.17 -35.86 11.82
CA GLU A 564 -10.55 -36.27 11.61
C GLU A 564 -11.37 -36.16 12.90
N GLN A 565 -10.83 -36.65 14.03
CA GLN A 565 -11.48 -36.53 15.33
C GLN A 565 -11.68 -35.06 15.72
N ARG A 566 -10.66 -34.21 15.54
CA ARG A 566 -10.76 -32.78 15.87
C ARG A 566 -11.74 -32.04 14.95
N PHE A 567 -11.76 -32.31 13.65
CA PHE A 567 -12.77 -31.73 12.75
C PHE A 567 -14.18 -32.21 13.06
N THR A 568 -14.34 -33.46 13.50
CA THR A 568 -15.65 -33.97 13.93
C THR A 568 -16.12 -33.24 15.19
N ALA A 569 -15.21 -32.92 16.11
CA ALA A 569 -15.54 -32.08 17.27
C ALA A 569 -15.96 -30.68 16.84
N ILE A 570 -15.16 -30.00 15.98
CA ILE A 570 -15.47 -28.68 15.43
C ILE A 570 -16.82 -28.68 14.71
N GLU A 571 -17.11 -29.69 13.89
CA GLU A 571 -18.37 -29.79 13.15
C GLU A 571 -19.60 -29.80 14.08
N ARG A 572 -19.50 -30.44 15.25
CA ARG A 572 -20.60 -30.53 16.21
C ARG A 572 -20.81 -29.26 17.02
N THR A 573 -19.73 -28.53 17.29
CA THR A 573 -19.75 -27.39 18.21
C THR A 573 -19.84 -26.03 17.50
N ILE A 574 -19.33 -25.93 16.26
CA ILE A 574 -19.32 -24.65 15.55
C ILE A 574 -20.73 -24.23 15.10
N GLY A 575 -21.10 -23.00 15.45
CA GLY A 575 -22.44 -22.45 15.22
C GLY A 575 -22.71 -22.10 13.75
N THR A 576 -21.66 -21.98 12.94
CA THR A 576 -21.75 -21.49 11.56
C THR A 576 -21.93 -22.64 10.55
N ALA A 577 -22.99 -22.58 9.75
CA ALA A 577 -23.29 -23.62 8.75
C ALA A 577 -22.15 -23.80 7.72
N GLY A 578 -21.51 -22.68 7.32
CA GLY A 578 -20.36 -22.69 6.42
C GLY A 578 -19.17 -23.48 6.96
N CYS A 579 -18.76 -23.22 8.22
CA CYS A 579 -17.65 -23.97 8.83
C CYS A 579 -18.00 -25.44 9.05
N ARG A 580 -19.25 -25.77 9.43
CA ARG A 580 -19.69 -27.17 9.50
C ARG A 580 -19.53 -27.88 8.16
N LYS A 581 -19.89 -27.23 7.05
CA LYS A 581 -19.73 -27.79 5.71
C LYS A 581 -18.26 -27.97 5.34
N TYR A 582 -17.40 -26.98 5.61
CA TYR A 582 -15.94 -27.11 5.42
C TYR A 582 -15.33 -28.25 6.25
N ALA A 583 -15.71 -28.37 7.54
CA ALA A 583 -15.24 -29.44 8.41
C ALA A 583 -15.62 -30.82 7.85
N LYS A 584 -16.88 -31.02 7.43
CA LYS A 584 -17.34 -32.26 6.76
C LYS A 584 -16.54 -32.58 5.51
N GLU A 585 -16.25 -31.57 4.69
CA GLU A 585 -15.46 -31.78 3.49
C GLU A 585 -14.00 -32.15 3.80
N VAL A 586 -13.38 -31.52 4.81
CA VAL A 586 -12.03 -31.87 5.25
C VAL A 586 -12.00 -33.31 5.79
N ILE A 587 -12.99 -33.71 6.59
CA ILE A 587 -13.14 -35.10 7.06
C ILE A 587 -13.17 -36.07 5.88
N LYS A 588 -13.97 -35.79 4.84
CA LYS A 588 -14.03 -36.62 3.63
C LYS A 588 -12.68 -36.72 2.92
N GLU A 589 -11.96 -35.61 2.77
CA GLU A 589 -10.62 -35.60 2.16
C GLU A 589 -9.62 -36.42 3.00
N LEU A 590 -9.64 -36.28 4.33
CA LEU A 590 -8.81 -37.06 5.24
C LEU A 590 -9.11 -38.56 5.15
N GLN A 591 -10.38 -38.95 5.06
CA GLN A 591 -10.79 -40.35 4.87
C GLN A 591 -10.34 -40.93 3.52
N VAL A 592 -10.40 -40.14 2.45
CA VAL A 592 -9.87 -40.55 1.13
C VAL A 592 -8.36 -40.75 1.21
N TRP A 593 -7.68 -39.86 1.93
CA TRP A 593 -6.24 -39.90 2.12
C TRP A 593 -5.81 -41.11 2.96
N GLN A 594 -6.51 -41.43 4.06
CA GLN A 594 -6.27 -42.64 4.86
C GLN A 594 -6.43 -43.94 4.03
N LYS A 595 -7.34 -43.96 3.05
CA LYS A 595 -7.66 -45.16 2.26
C LYS A 595 -6.73 -45.38 1.06
N ARG A 596 -5.95 -44.39 0.62
CA ARG A 596 -5.14 -44.46 -0.62
C ARG A 596 -3.66 -44.32 -0.31
N SER A 597 -2.92 -45.44 -0.40
CA SER A 597 -1.47 -45.50 -0.15
C SER A 597 -0.60 -44.85 -1.24
N THR A 598 -1.16 -44.33 -2.33
CA THR A 598 -0.36 -43.80 -3.45
C THR A 598 -0.98 -42.56 -4.12
N SER A 599 -0.33 -41.41 -3.87
CA SER A 599 -0.08 -40.33 -4.82
C SER A 599 -1.28 -39.63 -5.49
N ARG A 600 -1.85 -38.61 -4.81
CA ARG A 600 -2.21 -37.34 -5.47
C ARG A 600 -1.92 -36.16 -4.54
N GLY A 601 -0.91 -35.35 -4.90
CA GLY A 601 -0.55 -34.11 -4.18
C GLY A 601 -1.64 -33.03 -4.16
N LEU A 602 -2.74 -33.22 -4.89
CA LEU A 602 -3.85 -32.26 -5.00
C LEU A 602 -4.71 -32.12 -3.73
N SER A 603 -4.65 -33.06 -2.77
CA SER A 603 -5.52 -33.02 -1.57
C SER A 603 -5.03 -32.04 -0.49
N SER A 604 -3.71 -31.81 -0.37
CA SER A 604 -3.16 -31.03 0.74
C SER A 604 -3.46 -29.53 0.66
N SER A 605 -3.27 -28.93 -0.51
CA SER A 605 -3.59 -27.51 -0.72
C SER A 605 -5.08 -27.23 -0.53
N LEU A 606 -5.95 -28.20 -0.88
CA LEU A 606 -7.38 -28.12 -0.69
C LEU A 606 -7.76 -28.17 0.80
N ILE A 607 -7.18 -29.09 1.58
CA ILE A 607 -7.37 -29.16 3.04
C ILE A 607 -6.92 -27.84 3.70
N ILE A 608 -5.71 -27.38 3.41
CA ILE A 608 -5.17 -26.11 3.93
C ILE A 608 -6.10 -24.95 3.58
N SER A 609 -6.57 -24.89 2.34
CA SER A 609 -7.51 -23.85 1.90
C SER A 609 -8.83 -23.86 2.69
N LYS A 610 -9.39 -25.03 2.99
CA LYS A 610 -10.64 -25.16 3.78
C LYS A 610 -10.42 -24.78 5.24
N ILE A 611 -9.31 -25.21 5.85
CA ILE A 611 -8.91 -24.81 7.21
C ILE A 611 -8.81 -23.30 7.32
N ASN A 612 -8.12 -22.69 6.36
CA ASN A 612 -7.97 -21.25 6.26
C ASN A 612 -9.29 -20.50 6.12
N SER A 613 -10.23 -21.04 5.33
CA SER A 613 -11.56 -20.45 5.16
C SER A 613 -12.34 -20.48 6.48
N MET A 614 -12.26 -21.58 7.23
CA MET A 614 -12.86 -21.66 8.57
C MET A 614 -12.21 -20.69 9.57
N MET A 615 -10.89 -20.57 9.56
CA MET A 615 -10.17 -19.62 10.42
C MET A 615 -10.57 -18.18 10.14
N GLU A 616 -10.74 -17.81 8.87
CA GLU A 616 -11.20 -16.48 8.46
C GLU A 616 -12.60 -16.16 8.98
N ILE A 617 -13.52 -17.13 8.89
CA ILE A 617 -14.88 -17.00 9.42
C ILE A 617 -14.86 -16.86 10.95
N CYS A 618 -14.11 -17.72 11.64
CA CYS A 618 -13.95 -17.66 13.09
C CYS A 618 -13.30 -16.35 13.55
N TYR A 619 -12.26 -15.88 12.84
CA TYR A 619 -11.63 -14.59 13.10
C TYR A 619 -12.66 -13.46 13.03
N MET A 620 -13.41 -13.39 11.93
CA MET A 620 -14.41 -12.36 11.72
C MET A 620 -15.41 -12.32 12.89
N PHE A 621 -16.03 -13.44 13.27
CA PHE A 621 -16.96 -13.46 14.41
C PHE A 621 -16.28 -13.14 15.75
N SER A 622 -15.02 -13.52 15.96
CA SER A 622 -14.28 -13.14 17.18
C SER A 622 -14.12 -11.62 17.31
N GLN A 623 -13.99 -10.90 16.19
CA GLN A 623 -13.88 -9.43 16.19
C GLN A 623 -15.22 -8.75 16.53
N PHE A 624 -16.36 -9.41 16.32
CA PHE A 624 -17.66 -8.90 16.78
C PHE A 624 -17.79 -8.99 18.31
N VAL A 625 -17.24 -10.03 18.95
CA VAL A 625 -17.34 -10.22 20.41
C VAL A 625 -16.59 -9.12 21.16
N LYS A 626 -15.37 -8.82 20.72
CA LYS A 626 -14.49 -7.86 21.39
C LYS A 626 -13.79 -7.00 20.34
N PRO A 627 -14.51 -6.08 19.68
CA PRO A 627 -13.89 -5.20 18.70
C PRO A 627 -12.85 -4.33 19.40
N SER A 628 -11.73 -4.11 18.72
CA SER A 628 -10.73 -3.15 19.14
C SER A 628 -10.63 -2.03 18.11
N PHE A 629 -10.78 -0.79 18.57
CA PHE A 629 -10.51 0.37 17.73
C PHE A 629 -9.02 0.70 17.81
N SER A 630 -8.31 0.44 16.72
CA SER A 630 -6.91 0.87 16.53
C SER A 630 -6.80 2.04 15.56
N GLY A 631 -7.96 2.58 15.14
CA GLY A 631 -8.03 3.65 14.15
C GLY A 631 -7.60 5.00 14.70
N THR A 632 -7.59 5.98 13.81
CA THR A 632 -7.33 7.38 14.13
C THR A 632 -8.18 8.29 13.24
N VAL A 633 -8.22 9.58 13.54
CA VAL A 633 -8.75 10.58 12.60
C VAL A 633 -7.71 10.76 11.51
N HIS A 634 -8.06 10.39 10.28
CA HIS A 634 -7.10 10.43 9.17
C HIS A 634 -6.73 11.87 8.80
N CYS A 635 -5.46 12.05 8.45
CA CYS A 635 -4.88 13.37 8.29
C CYS A 635 -5.53 14.21 7.18
N GLU A 636 -6.00 13.60 6.09
CA GLU A 636 -6.72 14.25 5.01
C GLU A 636 -8.10 14.76 5.46
N ALA A 637 -8.80 13.97 6.26
CA ALA A 637 -10.14 14.30 6.77
C ALA A 637 -10.09 15.52 7.68
N SER A 638 -9.13 15.57 8.61
CA SER A 638 -8.99 16.73 9.49
C SER A 638 -8.55 17.97 8.72
N LEU A 639 -7.65 17.81 7.77
CA LEU A 639 -7.16 18.92 6.93
C LEU A 639 -8.29 19.52 6.10
N ALA A 640 -9.11 18.68 5.46
CA ALA A 640 -10.25 19.13 4.68
C ALA A 640 -11.31 19.83 5.54
N ASN A 641 -11.62 19.27 6.71
CA ASN A 641 -12.55 19.90 7.65
C ASN A 641 -12.03 21.28 8.10
N PHE A 642 -10.74 21.36 8.42
CA PHE A 642 -10.09 22.60 8.82
C PHE A 642 -10.15 23.68 7.72
N ILE A 643 -9.85 23.30 6.47
CA ILE A 643 -9.95 24.20 5.30
C ILE A 643 -11.41 24.66 5.09
N ASN A 644 -12.37 23.72 5.13
CA ASN A 644 -13.78 24.02 4.87
C ASN A 644 -14.40 24.94 5.93
N ARG A 645 -14.06 24.76 7.22
CA ARG A 645 -14.54 25.63 8.30
C ARG A 645 -14.02 27.06 8.15
N SER A 646 -12.78 27.20 7.72
CA SER A 646 -12.12 28.49 7.57
C SER A 646 -12.76 29.37 6.49
N GLY A 647 -13.43 28.79 5.50
CA GLY A 647 -14.14 29.54 4.45
C GLY A 647 -15.48 30.14 4.91
N ASN A 648 -16.15 29.52 5.88
CA ASN A 648 -17.55 29.79 6.21
C ASN A 648 -17.77 30.76 7.38
N THR A 649 -16.74 31.03 8.18
CA THR A 649 -16.93 31.81 9.40
C THR A 649 -16.77 33.32 9.16
N ASN A 650 -17.86 34.07 9.29
CA ASN A 650 -17.85 35.51 9.66
C ASN A 650 -17.35 35.72 11.12
N ALA A 651 -16.71 34.72 11.73
CA ALA A 651 -16.34 34.71 13.13
C ALA A 651 -15.13 35.60 13.40
N SER A 652 -15.09 36.09 14.64
CA SER A 652 -14.19 37.12 15.17
C SER A 652 -12.76 37.08 14.60
N PRO A 653 -12.21 38.22 14.14
CA PRO A 653 -10.88 38.34 13.52
C PRO A 653 -9.68 38.14 14.47
N SER A 654 -9.87 37.53 15.65
CA SER A 654 -8.86 37.46 16.70
C SER A 654 -7.73 36.44 16.47
N ALA A 655 -7.81 35.57 15.47
CA ALA A 655 -6.71 34.70 15.07
C ALA A 655 -6.22 35.09 13.66
N GLY A 656 -5.07 35.76 13.57
CA GLY A 656 -4.50 36.30 12.33
C GLY A 656 -4.31 35.32 11.17
N ILE A 657 -4.50 34.02 11.40
CA ILE A 657 -4.42 32.93 10.41
C ILE A 657 -5.63 32.94 9.46
N SER A 658 -6.80 33.44 9.89
CA SER A 658 -8.06 33.36 9.11
C SER A 658 -7.98 34.02 7.72
N LYS A 659 -7.24 35.12 7.56
CA LYS A 659 -7.11 35.80 6.26
C LYS A 659 -6.30 35.01 5.23
N ASP A 660 -5.34 34.22 5.68
CA ASP A 660 -4.51 33.40 4.80
C ASP A 660 -5.18 32.06 4.46
N LEU A 661 -6.22 31.66 5.20
CA LEU A 661 -6.87 30.37 4.98
C LEU A 661 -7.63 30.27 3.65
N LYS A 662 -8.15 31.40 3.15
CA LYS A 662 -8.74 31.49 1.80
C LYS A 662 -7.73 31.15 0.69
N LYS A 663 -6.43 31.12 0.99
CA LYS A 663 -5.39 30.76 0.03
C LYS A 663 -5.26 29.24 -0.14
N TYR A 664 -5.69 28.43 0.83
CA TYR A 664 -5.64 26.97 0.69
C TYR A 664 -6.63 26.53 -0.38
N GLY A 665 -6.10 25.95 -1.45
CA GLY A 665 -6.89 25.46 -2.56
C GLY A 665 -7.60 24.15 -2.23
N ARG A 666 -8.23 23.56 -3.24
CA ARG A 666 -8.91 22.26 -3.12
C ARG A 666 -7.95 21.06 -3.10
N ILE A 667 -6.64 21.26 -3.17
CA ILE A 667 -5.66 20.17 -3.32
C ILE A 667 -5.23 19.65 -1.95
N ILE A 668 -5.49 18.36 -1.70
CA ILE A 668 -5.02 17.63 -0.52
C ILE A 668 -4.25 16.41 -1.01
N ALA A 669 -2.94 16.44 -0.76
CA ALA A 669 -2.04 15.33 -1.02
C ALA A 669 -1.82 14.50 0.24
N ALA A 670 -1.51 13.21 0.06
CA ALA A 670 -1.14 12.32 1.15
C ALA A 670 0.03 11.43 0.73
N SER A 671 0.81 10.96 1.71
CA SER A 671 1.94 10.07 1.45
C SER A 671 1.52 8.74 0.83
N ASN A 672 0.29 8.29 1.14
CA ASN A 672 -0.39 7.12 0.60
C ASN A 672 -1.68 7.53 -0.15
N ALA A 673 -2.38 6.59 -0.81
CA ALA A 673 -3.72 6.93 -1.32
C ALA A 673 -4.69 7.14 -0.14
N ASN A 674 -5.72 7.94 -0.37
CA ASN A 674 -6.69 8.24 0.66
C ASN A 674 -7.45 6.98 1.08
N CYS A 675 -7.92 6.96 2.31
CA CYS A 675 -8.92 5.97 2.71
C CYS A 675 -10.28 6.23 2.02
N PRO A 676 -11.11 5.21 1.75
CA PRO A 676 -12.46 5.42 1.24
C PRO A 676 -13.26 6.41 2.08
N SER A 677 -13.18 6.32 3.41
CA SER A 677 -13.84 7.24 4.35
C SER A 677 -13.42 8.69 4.15
N CYS A 678 -12.13 8.90 3.93
CA CYS A 678 -11.51 10.19 3.72
C CYS A 678 -11.99 10.76 2.40
N HIS A 679 -11.94 9.97 1.33
CA HIS A 679 -12.39 10.38 0.01
C HIS A 679 -13.89 10.71 -0.03
N THR A 680 -14.74 9.90 0.60
CA THR A 680 -16.17 10.20 0.72
C THR A 680 -16.39 11.51 1.49
N LEU A 681 -15.71 11.69 2.62
CA LEU A 681 -15.81 12.93 3.40
C LEU A 681 -15.35 14.15 2.59
N LEU A 682 -14.27 14.05 1.82
CA LEU A 682 -13.81 15.11 0.93
C LEU A 682 -14.89 15.54 -0.06
N ASN A 683 -15.65 14.59 -0.62
CA ASN A 683 -16.75 14.90 -1.54
C ASN A 683 -17.94 15.55 -0.81
N ILE A 684 -18.27 15.11 0.40
CA ILE A 684 -19.38 15.67 1.19
C ILE A 684 -19.09 17.10 1.67
N LEU A 685 -17.83 17.41 1.99
CA LEU A 685 -17.48 18.71 2.56
C LEU A 685 -17.63 19.87 1.55
N ARG A 686 -17.70 19.60 0.25
CA ARG A 686 -17.84 20.61 -0.82
C ARG A 686 -18.85 20.15 -1.90
N PRO A 687 -20.16 20.10 -1.58
CA PRO A 687 -21.17 19.60 -2.52
C PRO A 687 -21.42 20.57 -3.70
N ASP A 688 -21.27 21.88 -3.47
CA ASP A 688 -21.61 22.95 -4.43
C ASP A 688 -20.38 23.55 -5.14
N GLU A 689 -19.18 23.07 -4.84
CA GLU A 689 -17.92 23.58 -5.38
C GLU A 689 -17.15 22.45 -6.09
N GLU A 690 -16.06 22.80 -6.76
CA GLU A 690 -15.10 21.81 -7.20
C GLU A 690 -14.58 21.02 -5.98
N GLY A 691 -14.96 19.74 -5.90
CA GLY A 691 -14.56 18.84 -4.83
C GLY A 691 -13.04 18.79 -4.63
N PHE A 692 -12.60 18.41 -3.43
CA PHE A 692 -11.17 18.33 -3.14
C PHE A 692 -10.46 17.39 -4.11
N LEU A 693 -9.32 17.83 -4.62
CA LEU A 693 -8.45 17.05 -5.48
C LEU A 693 -7.45 16.28 -4.63
N SER A 694 -7.47 14.96 -4.73
CA SER A 694 -6.50 14.06 -4.08
C SER A 694 -6.00 12.97 -5.03
N ARG A 695 -5.08 12.11 -4.55
CA ARG A 695 -4.46 11.04 -5.34
C ARG A 695 -5.43 9.88 -5.69
N GLY A 696 -6.69 9.97 -5.30
CA GLY A 696 -7.65 8.86 -5.29
C GLY A 696 -7.62 8.12 -3.95
N TYR A 697 -8.25 6.94 -3.91
CA TYR A 697 -8.38 6.15 -2.68
C TYR A 697 -8.10 4.66 -2.88
N HIS A 698 -7.64 4.00 -1.82
CA HIS A 698 -7.42 2.56 -1.80
C HIS A 698 -8.73 1.79 -1.53
N LYS A 699 -8.78 0.48 -1.85
CA LYS A 699 -10.03 -0.31 -1.79
C LYS A 699 -10.49 -0.67 -0.37
N THR A 700 -9.53 -0.79 0.54
CA THR A 700 -9.77 -1.26 1.91
C THR A 700 -10.31 -0.12 2.77
N VAL A 701 -11.33 -0.34 3.60
CA VAL A 701 -11.65 0.63 4.65
C VAL A 701 -10.75 0.31 5.83
N PHE A 702 -10.08 1.30 6.40
CA PHE A 702 -9.35 1.13 7.66
C PHE A 702 -10.20 1.65 8.81
N PRO A 703 -10.02 1.13 10.05
CA PRO A 703 -10.66 1.72 11.21
C PRO A 703 -10.24 3.18 11.31
N CYS A 704 -11.20 4.09 11.33
CA CYS A 704 -10.93 5.52 11.41
C CYS A 704 -12.06 6.24 12.14
N SER A 705 -11.75 7.41 12.68
CA SER A 705 -12.76 8.32 13.26
C SER A 705 -12.92 9.56 12.40
N LEU A 706 -14.06 10.23 12.55
CA LEU A 706 -14.33 11.51 11.91
C LEU A 706 -13.71 12.66 12.74
N PRO A 707 -13.35 13.80 12.12
CA PRO A 707 -12.98 15.00 12.86
C PRO A 707 -14.10 15.45 13.80
N ILE A 708 -13.81 15.69 15.09
CA ILE A 708 -14.80 15.99 16.15
C ILE A 708 -15.67 17.24 15.91
N ASN A 709 -15.26 18.10 14.98
CA ASN A 709 -15.88 19.40 14.69
C ASN A 709 -16.69 19.40 13.37
N LEU A 710 -17.07 18.24 12.86
CA LEU A 710 -17.94 18.17 11.68
C LEU A 710 -19.36 18.65 11.99
N LYS A 711 -20.04 19.21 10.98
CA LYS A 711 -21.48 19.45 11.04
C LYS A 711 -22.20 18.12 11.24
N GLN A 712 -23.22 18.10 12.10
CA GLN A 712 -23.98 16.87 12.39
C GLN A 712 -24.54 16.21 11.13
N SER A 713 -25.04 16.99 10.17
CA SER A 713 -25.53 16.48 8.88
C SER A 713 -24.46 15.69 8.10
N THR A 714 -23.20 16.12 8.15
CA THR A 714 -22.08 15.43 7.52
C THR A 714 -21.77 14.12 8.24
N VAL A 715 -21.85 14.09 9.58
CA VAL A 715 -21.67 12.87 10.37
C VAL A 715 -22.78 11.86 10.07
N ASP A 716 -24.03 12.33 10.03
CA ASP A 716 -25.20 11.51 9.69
C ASP A 716 -25.08 10.91 8.27
N GLU A 717 -24.64 11.71 7.29
CA GLU A 717 -24.43 11.24 5.92
C GLU A 717 -23.31 10.20 5.82
N MET A 718 -22.18 10.44 6.51
CA MET A 718 -21.08 9.47 6.58
C MET A 718 -21.54 8.14 7.21
N ASN A 719 -22.29 8.20 8.31
CA ASN A 719 -22.88 7.01 8.95
C ASN A 719 -23.85 6.28 8.01
N SER A 720 -24.71 7.01 7.30
CA SER A 720 -25.64 6.42 6.35
C SER A 720 -24.92 5.69 5.21
N LEU A 721 -23.89 6.30 4.62
CA LEU A 721 -23.15 5.73 3.49
C LEU A 721 -22.31 4.50 3.91
N PHE A 722 -21.54 4.61 4.99
CA PHE A 722 -20.70 3.52 5.47
C PHE A 722 -21.53 2.41 6.13
N GLY A 723 -22.64 2.75 6.76
CA GLY A 723 -23.62 1.80 7.27
C GLY A 723 -24.25 0.95 6.18
N ALA A 724 -24.65 1.59 5.08
CA ALA A 724 -25.12 0.90 3.89
C ALA A 724 -24.05 0.00 3.25
N GLN A 725 -22.80 0.46 3.22
CA GLN A 725 -21.66 -0.34 2.75
C GLN A 725 -21.41 -1.55 3.66
N LEU A 726 -21.40 -1.36 4.99
CA LEU A 726 -21.25 -2.44 5.96
C LEU A 726 -22.35 -3.48 5.79
N ARG A 727 -23.60 -3.05 5.65
CA ARG A 727 -24.73 -3.96 5.39
C ARG A 727 -24.46 -4.84 4.18
N LYS A 728 -24.12 -4.22 3.06
CA LYS A 728 -23.82 -4.92 1.81
C LYS A 728 -22.72 -5.96 2.04
N GLU A 729 -21.57 -5.55 2.54
CA GLU A 729 -20.41 -6.45 2.70
C GLU A 729 -20.68 -7.55 3.74
N LEU A 730 -21.46 -7.26 4.78
CA LEU A 730 -21.87 -8.25 5.77
C LEU A 730 -22.86 -9.27 5.20
N VAL A 731 -23.88 -8.84 4.46
CA VAL A 731 -24.84 -9.74 3.79
C VAL A 731 -24.11 -10.63 2.79
N ASP A 732 -23.20 -10.05 2.00
CA ASP A 732 -22.39 -10.81 1.05
C ASP A 732 -21.45 -11.78 1.76
N PHE A 733 -20.79 -11.37 2.84
CA PHE A 733 -20.01 -12.27 3.67
C PHE A 733 -20.87 -13.44 4.17
N LEU A 734 -22.04 -13.16 4.74
CA LEU A 734 -22.91 -14.17 5.33
C LEU A 734 -23.49 -15.15 4.28
N ASN A 735 -23.81 -14.66 3.09
CA ASN A 735 -24.25 -15.48 1.97
C ASN A 735 -23.11 -16.32 1.37
N ASN A 736 -21.86 -15.87 1.52
CA ASN A 736 -20.68 -16.52 0.96
C ASN A 736 -19.89 -17.36 1.97
N MET A 737 -20.39 -17.51 3.20
CA MET A 737 -19.80 -18.41 4.18
C MET A 737 -19.86 -19.88 3.73
N GLU A 738 -20.75 -20.22 2.80
CA GLU A 738 -20.79 -21.56 2.24
C GLU A 738 -19.64 -21.82 1.26
N PRO A 739 -19.10 -23.05 1.22
CA PRO A 739 -18.13 -23.47 0.22
C PRO A 739 -18.65 -23.18 -1.19
N ARG A 740 -18.07 -22.15 -1.81
CA ARG A 740 -18.14 -22.00 -3.26
C ARG A 740 -17.19 -23.02 -3.87
N PRO A 741 -17.60 -23.77 -4.90
CA PRO A 741 -16.66 -24.49 -5.73
C PRO A 741 -15.66 -23.45 -6.23
N ARG A 742 -14.42 -23.49 -5.74
CA ARG A 742 -13.37 -22.68 -6.35
C ARG A 742 -13.24 -23.24 -7.76
N THR A 743 -13.68 -22.46 -8.75
CA THR A 743 -13.22 -22.64 -10.12
C THR A 743 -11.73 -22.35 -10.07
N TYR A 744 -10.94 -23.38 -9.78
CA TYR A 744 -9.53 -23.35 -10.13
C TYR A 744 -9.52 -23.05 -11.61
N SER A 745 -9.13 -21.83 -11.98
CA SER A 745 -8.80 -21.49 -13.34
C SER A 745 -7.88 -22.60 -13.79
N ALA A 746 -8.35 -23.46 -14.70
CA ALA A 746 -7.53 -24.48 -15.31
C ALA A 746 -6.43 -23.71 -16.05
N GLY A 747 -5.32 -23.44 -15.36
CA GLY A 747 -4.23 -22.63 -15.87
C GLY A 747 -3.79 -23.24 -17.18
N SER A 748 -4.09 -22.53 -18.27
CA SER A 748 -3.54 -22.72 -19.62
C SER A 748 -3.00 -24.13 -19.91
N GLY A 749 -3.88 -25.13 -19.91
CA GLY A 749 -3.59 -26.43 -20.54
C GLY A 749 -3.46 -26.32 -22.06
N LEU A 750 -3.72 -25.14 -22.63
CA LEU A 750 -3.68 -24.82 -24.05
C LEU A 750 -2.29 -24.93 -24.70
N TYR A 751 -1.21 -25.03 -23.94
CA TYR A 751 0.13 -25.17 -24.55
C TYR A 751 0.51 -26.63 -24.88
N ARG A 752 -0.27 -27.62 -24.42
CA ARG A 752 0.04 -29.03 -24.70
C ARG A 752 -0.53 -29.53 -26.03
N SER A 753 -1.57 -28.89 -26.57
CA SER A 753 -2.18 -29.31 -27.85
C SER A 753 -1.46 -28.80 -29.10
N PHE A 754 -0.50 -27.87 -28.98
CA PHE A 754 0.20 -27.29 -30.14
C PHE A 754 1.46 -28.06 -30.58
N LEU A 755 1.87 -29.10 -29.85
CA LEU A 755 3.08 -29.89 -30.18
C LEU A 755 2.80 -31.36 -30.55
N GLU A 756 1.54 -31.81 -30.54
CA GLU A 756 1.19 -33.22 -30.84
C GLU A 756 0.52 -33.45 -32.22
N ASP A 757 0.09 -32.42 -32.95
CA ASP A 757 -0.51 -32.58 -34.30
C ASP A 757 0.50 -32.31 -35.44
N GLY A 758 1.67 -32.93 -35.34
CA GLY A 758 2.74 -32.85 -36.33
C GLY A 758 3.00 -34.14 -37.08
N GLU A 759 2.00 -34.98 -37.37
CA GLU A 759 2.19 -36.15 -38.26
C GLU A 759 0.84 -36.75 -38.72
N LYS A 760 0.32 -36.26 -39.86
CA LYS A 760 -0.36 -37.01 -40.94
C LYS A 760 -1.11 -36.05 -41.88
N ALA A 761 -0.38 -35.49 -42.84
CA ALA A 761 -0.96 -35.06 -44.09
C ALA A 761 -0.97 -36.25 -45.05
N LYS A 762 -2.17 -36.72 -45.42
CA LYS A 762 -2.39 -37.55 -46.61
C LYS A 762 -3.76 -37.22 -47.20
N ASP A 763 -3.69 -36.68 -48.41
CA ASP A 763 -4.60 -36.80 -49.55
C ASP A 763 -6.10 -36.88 -49.25
N LYS A 764 -6.80 -35.85 -49.70
CA LYS A 764 -7.98 -36.01 -50.55
C LYS A 764 -8.31 -34.71 -51.27
N ASP A 765 -8.09 -34.73 -52.58
CA ASP A 765 -8.85 -33.99 -53.57
C ASP A 765 -10.34 -34.34 -53.43
N GLU A 766 -11.21 -33.35 -53.60
CA GLU A 766 -12.45 -33.39 -54.39
C GLU A 766 -13.16 -32.03 -54.21
N ASP A 767 -13.16 -31.28 -55.31
CA ASP A 767 -14.26 -30.50 -55.89
C ASP A 767 -15.42 -30.10 -54.95
N ASP A 768 -15.68 -28.79 -54.84
CA ASP A 768 -17.01 -28.30 -55.18
C ASP A 768 -17.00 -26.80 -55.50
N ASP A 769 -17.73 -26.50 -56.58
CA ASP A 769 -17.96 -25.22 -57.19
C ASP A 769 -18.90 -24.32 -56.35
N ASN A 770 -18.93 -23.04 -56.76
CA ASN A 770 -20.09 -22.12 -56.74
C ASN A 770 -20.44 -21.32 -55.47
N ASP A 771 -20.26 -20.00 -55.58
CA ASP A 771 -21.30 -18.94 -55.63
C ASP A 771 -20.61 -17.62 -55.17
N GLU A 772 -20.47 -16.58 -56.02
CA GLU A 772 -21.47 -15.51 -56.27
C GLU A 772 -21.96 -14.92 -54.93
N ASP A 773 -21.90 -13.63 -54.59
CA ASP A 773 -21.68 -12.36 -55.25
C ASP A 773 -21.53 -11.29 -54.13
N GLU A 774 -21.35 -10.04 -54.55
CA GLU A 774 -21.69 -8.77 -53.88
C GLU A 774 -20.54 -7.97 -53.24
N ASP A 775 -20.00 -7.15 -54.14
CA ASP A 775 -19.54 -5.78 -53.96
C ASP A 775 -20.36 -4.98 -52.93
N ASP A 776 -19.69 -4.18 -52.11
CA ASP A 776 -20.22 -2.90 -51.64
C ASP A 776 -19.04 -1.95 -51.38
N ASP A 777 -18.78 -1.13 -52.41
CA ASP A 777 -18.10 0.16 -52.36
C ASP A 777 -19.02 1.17 -51.66
N GLU A 778 -18.57 1.84 -50.59
CA GLU A 778 -19.00 3.23 -50.31
C GLU A 778 -17.81 4.03 -49.76
N ASP A 779 -17.26 4.84 -50.68
CA ASP A 779 -16.56 6.10 -50.43
C ASP A 779 -17.51 7.16 -49.83
N GLU A 780 -16.96 8.35 -49.55
CA GLU A 780 -17.57 9.62 -49.09
C GLU A 780 -17.33 9.93 -47.60
N GLU A 781 -16.82 11.09 -47.19
CA GLU A 781 -16.49 12.34 -47.90
C GLU A 781 -15.56 13.17 -46.99
N GLU A 782 -14.70 13.95 -47.64
CA GLU A 782 -13.99 15.10 -47.08
C GLU A 782 -14.99 16.21 -46.73
N GLU A 783 -14.77 16.97 -45.66
CA GLU A 783 -15.06 18.42 -45.69
C GLU A 783 -14.22 19.17 -44.65
N GLU A 784 -13.45 20.14 -45.15
CA GLU A 784 -12.70 21.16 -44.43
C GLU A 784 -13.63 22.32 -44.00
N ASP A 785 -13.32 22.94 -42.85
CA ASP A 785 -13.19 24.42 -42.70
C ASP A 785 -12.48 24.78 -41.38
#